data_AF-A0A9P8GY17-F1
#
_entry.id   AF-A0A9P8GY17-F1
#
_cell.length_a   1.000
_cell.length_b   1.000
_cell.length_c   1.000
_cell.angle_alpha   90.00
_cell.angle_beta   90.00
_cell.angle_gamma   90.00
#
_symmetry.space_group_name_H-M   'P 1'
#
loop_
_entity.id
_entity.type
_entity.pdbx_description
1 polymer ?
#
loop_
_entity_poly.entity_id
_entity_poly.type
_entity_poly.pdbx_seq_one_letter_code
_entity_poly.pdbx_strand_id
1 'polypeptide(L)'
;MGLIGKTSHVDPAEQTRDSEDAEHKGAAEHIKHPFADLRQKLKESSLYDLKVKAVHAKHKIGKWQNLVNPNHRHDEEHEKATDEKRNRIAEGHRFQSFAPERDGNKIKWYIDGRDYFHAVSVALERAKETIYIEDWWLSPELFLRRPPFTTQDWRLDHVLKRAAERGVQIYIIVYKEVNQALTCNSAHTKRALRALCPEGTPGHGNIHLMRHPDHNVFENAGDMTFYWAHHEKFIVIDFDLAFIGGLDLCFGRWDQMQHPLADAHPAGVENEVFPGQDFNNNRIMDFQDVKDWKSNELSKADYGRMPWHDVAMGVIGPCVYDIAEHFQLRWNFVKRDKYKRDERFDWLTLEGREGEDEDLIAVQRPKHPVGEYIHHPISPMNVKTGRPDPSNVQGTVHAQLVRSSADWSSGILTEHSIQNAYCEIIRNAQHLVYIENQFFITSTGQEQSPIHNQIGRAIVDACVRAGKEGRKFRVIIVIPAIPGFAGDLRDNAAAGTRAIMDYQYKSINRGEHSIFGQIRKEGIDPENHVFVFNLRSYDRLNKTPAMKKMEEESGVTYQEVQRAQAEEIMSSGVHGGAESSSSDEGESEDDEKEHFSSRKKKFEARRAAAGLKNDQVISEDSVAKNAMLGEKKVSEEQWDENDYEQEKENWVQEELYVHGKTCIVDDRIAICGSSNINDRSQLGNHDSELTIIMEDTNALPSIMDGREYQAGHHAATLRRMLWREHLGLLPAQPLDASEDPNAQPPDVCPNHWHEGDEWDKLVTDPLSDDVWNLWTQQATTNTDVFRHLFHADPDDNIRTFDDYQNFLPRNDTKQGHLYNKFMPDDEVKRALDKIRGHLVWMPLHFLENAEMAEKGLAVNYYTESIYT
;
A
#
# COMPACT_ATOMS: atom_id res chain seq x y z
N MET A 1 -0.42 61.61 12.64
CA MET A 1 -0.62 61.38 14.09
C MET A 1 0.16 60.12 14.41
N GLY A 2 1.12 60.04 15.34
CA GLY A 2 1.37 60.80 16.59
C GLY A 2 1.03 59.86 17.77
N LEU A 3 1.88 59.58 18.76
CA LEU A 3 3.09 60.27 19.27
C LEU A 3 4.17 59.29 19.81
N ILE A 4 5.23 59.80 20.45
CA ILE A 4 6.48 59.09 20.85
C ILE A 4 6.74 59.18 22.37
N GLY A 5 7.29 58.11 22.98
CA GLY A 5 8.08 58.14 24.23
C GLY A 5 8.32 56.71 24.77
N LYS A 6 9.51 56.19 25.14
CA LYS A 6 10.81 56.63 25.72
C LYS A 6 11.01 56.39 27.23
N THR A 7 11.70 55.27 27.55
CA THR A 7 12.83 55.12 28.49
C THR A 7 12.76 55.61 29.95
N SER A 8 13.07 54.73 30.91
CA SER A 8 14.34 54.75 31.70
C SER A 8 14.41 53.63 32.78
N HIS A 9 15.63 53.35 33.29
CA HIS A 9 15.92 52.41 34.39
C HIS A 9 15.84 53.09 35.78
N VAL A 10 15.79 52.30 36.87
CA VAL A 10 16.67 52.40 38.06
C VAL A 10 16.46 51.19 39.01
N ASP A 11 17.48 50.83 39.78
CA ASP A 11 17.54 49.80 40.84
C ASP A 11 18.23 50.42 42.08
N PRO A 12 17.82 50.14 43.34
CA PRO A 12 18.81 49.55 44.28
C PRO A 12 18.29 48.69 45.48
N ALA A 13 18.97 47.56 45.69
CA ALA A 13 19.70 47.10 46.92
C ALA A 13 19.12 47.13 48.37
N GLU A 14 19.28 45.95 49.03
CA GLU A 14 19.72 45.66 50.43
C GLU A 14 19.03 46.20 51.72
N GLN A 15 18.68 45.28 52.64
CA GLN A 15 19.08 45.21 54.09
C GLN A 15 18.46 43.95 54.77
N THR A 16 19.22 42.98 55.34
CA THR A 16 19.63 42.78 56.77
C THR A 16 18.47 42.63 57.80
N ARG A 17 18.48 41.77 58.85
CA ARG A 17 19.58 41.10 59.61
C ARG A 17 19.07 40.04 60.66
N ASP A 18 20.02 39.36 61.35
CA ASP A 18 19.97 38.79 62.74
C ASP A 18 19.12 37.52 63.06
N SER A 19 19.45 36.61 64.01
CA SER A 19 20.62 36.42 64.93
C SER A 19 20.70 35.01 65.60
N GLU A 20 21.94 34.52 65.85
CA GLU A 20 22.53 33.81 67.05
C GLU A 20 21.78 32.65 67.79
N ASP A 21 22.38 31.67 68.52
CA ASP A 21 23.76 31.36 69.05
C ASP A 21 24.07 29.81 68.88
N ALA A 22 24.89 28.97 69.57
CA ALA A 22 25.75 28.96 70.79
C ALA A 22 26.81 27.79 70.76
N GLU A 23 27.62 27.60 71.83
CA GLU A 23 28.75 26.63 71.94
C GLU A 23 28.70 25.61 73.11
N HIS A 24 29.48 24.49 73.06
CA HIS A 24 30.71 24.23 73.89
C HIS A 24 31.33 22.78 73.84
N LYS A 25 32.69 22.70 73.82
CA LYS A 25 33.70 21.78 74.47
C LYS A 25 33.37 20.28 74.79
N GLY A 26 34.27 19.27 74.73
CA GLY A 26 35.69 19.12 74.30
C GLY A 26 36.45 17.90 74.93
N ALA A 27 37.50 17.34 74.27
CA ALA A 27 38.48 16.29 74.72
C ALA A 27 38.00 14.81 74.96
N ALA A 28 38.79 13.71 74.88
CA ALA A 28 40.08 13.35 74.23
C ALA A 28 40.37 11.79 74.23
N GLU A 29 41.40 11.36 73.47
CA GLU A 29 42.20 10.08 73.51
C GLU A 29 41.71 8.67 72.96
N HIS A 30 42.43 8.23 71.90
CA HIS A 30 43.14 6.93 71.66
C HIS A 30 42.51 5.56 71.22
N ILE A 31 42.79 5.22 69.94
CA ILE A 31 43.29 3.94 69.34
C ILE A 31 42.34 2.73 69.10
N LYS A 32 42.02 2.47 67.81
CA LYS A 32 42.55 1.32 67.00
C LYS A 32 42.34 1.57 65.48
N HIS A 33 43.12 0.88 64.64
CA HIS A 33 43.17 1.06 63.16
C HIS A 33 41.91 0.54 62.44
N PRO A 34 41.56 1.10 61.26
CA PRO A 34 41.95 0.45 60.00
C PRO A 34 42.24 1.41 58.83
N PHE A 35 43.50 1.54 58.40
CA PHE A 35 43.87 2.24 57.16
C PHE A 35 45.04 1.56 56.43
N ALA A 36 44.72 0.57 55.60
CA ALA A 36 45.62 -0.01 54.60
C ALA A 36 44.90 -0.20 53.25
N ASP A 37 43.83 -1.01 53.22
CA ASP A 37 43.12 -1.40 51.98
C ASP A 37 42.47 -0.25 51.19
N LEU A 38 42.09 0.84 51.86
CA LEU A 38 41.34 1.93 51.22
C LEU A 38 42.17 2.68 50.16
N ARG A 39 43.51 2.68 50.27
CA ARG A 39 44.39 3.46 49.38
C ARG A 39 44.74 2.75 48.07
N GLN A 40 44.48 1.44 47.97
CA GLN A 40 44.72 0.66 46.76
C GLN A 40 43.46 0.63 45.86
N LYS A 41 42.28 0.42 46.44
CA LYS A 41 40.99 0.44 45.71
C LYS A 41 40.61 1.80 45.08
N LEU A 42 41.23 2.89 45.54
CA LEU A 42 41.02 4.24 44.98
C LEU A 42 41.81 4.54 43.69
N LYS A 43 42.77 3.69 43.27
CA LYS A 43 43.50 3.90 42.01
C LYS A 43 42.84 3.25 40.79
N GLU A 44 42.17 2.12 40.98
CA GLU A 44 41.54 1.36 39.88
C GLU A 44 40.21 2.00 39.45
N SER A 45 39.42 2.46 40.42
CA SER A 45 38.15 3.17 40.17
C SER A 45 38.32 4.47 39.38
N SER A 46 39.28 5.33 39.75
CA SER A 46 39.44 6.64 39.06
C SER A 46 39.85 6.51 37.60
N LEU A 47 40.63 5.47 37.24
CA LEU A 47 41.02 5.21 35.85
C LEU A 47 39.85 4.63 35.03
N TYR A 48 39.04 3.75 35.63
CA TYR A 48 37.82 3.25 34.98
C TYR A 48 36.82 4.40 34.74
N ASP A 49 36.58 5.24 35.73
CA ASP A 49 35.63 6.34 35.67
C ASP A 49 36.10 7.46 34.71
N LEU A 50 37.41 7.74 34.61
CA LEU A 50 37.96 8.56 33.52
C LEU A 50 37.73 7.92 32.15
N LYS A 51 37.89 6.60 32.01
CA LYS A 51 37.68 5.90 30.74
C LYS A 51 36.21 5.96 30.31
N VAL A 52 35.27 5.73 31.24
CA VAL A 52 33.83 5.85 31.00
C VAL A 52 33.45 7.28 30.64
N LYS A 53 33.97 8.29 31.35
CA LYS A 53 33.71 9.71 31.04
C LYS A 53 34.34 10.13 29.70
N ALA A 54 35.52 9.62 29.35
CA ALA A 54 36.13 9.85 28.05
C ALA A 54 35.37 9.15 26.90
N VAL A 55 34.84 7.94 27.13
CA VAL A 55 33.97 7.24 26.18
C VAL A 55 32.63 7.96 26.01
N HIS A 56 31.99 8.41 27.09
CA HIS A 56 30.77 9.23 27.02
C HIS A 56 31.02 10.59 26.35
N ALA A 57 32.18 11.23 26.58
CA ALA A 57 32.58 12.43 25.86
C ALA A 57 32.81 12.16 24.37
N LYS A 58 33.51 11.06 24.02
CA LYS A 58 33.72 10.65 22.62
C LYS A 58 32.39 10.29 21.93
N HIS A 59 31.44 9.66 22.62
CA HIS A 59 30.09 9.43 22.09
C HIS A 59 29.28 10.73 21.92
N LYS A 60 29.40 11.71 22.82
CA LYS A 60 28.75 13.03 22.66
C LYS A 60 29.36 13.85 21.53
N ILE A 61 30.69 13.79 21.35
CA ILE A 61 31.38 14.42 20.23
C ILE A 61 31.05 13.70 18.92
N GLY A 62 30.99 12.36 18.93
CA GLY A 62 30.51 11.54 17.81
C GLY A 62 29.09 11.94 17.40
N LYS A 63 28.12 12.00 18.32
CA LYS A 63 26.77 12.49 18.01
C LYS A 63 26.74 13.92 17.44
N TRP A 64 27.73 14.76 17.74
CA TRP A 64 27.90 16.08 17.11
C TRP A 64 28.58 16.06 15.73
N GLN A 65 29.30 14.99 15.38
CA GLN A 65 29.83 14.76 14.03
C GLN A 65 28.82 14.03 13.13
N ASN A 66 28.00 13.12 13.69
CA ASN A 66 26.89 12.47 12.98
C ASN A 66 25.84 13.47 12.47
N LEU A 67 25.71 14.64 13.12
CA LEU A 67 24.88 15.76 12.65
C LEU A 67 25.45 16.46 11.38
N VAL A 68 26.59 16.02 10.85
CA VAL A 68 27.28 16.61 9.69
C VAL A 68 27.69 15.56 8.64
N ASN A 69 27.72 14.27 8.98
CA ASN A 69 27.83 13.17 8.02
C ASN A 69 26.60 12.23 8.19
N PRO A 70 25.63 12.21 7.25
CA PRO A 70 24.53 11.25 7.32
C PRO A 70 25.04 9.80 7.26
N ASN A 71 26.00 9.52 6.36
CA ASN A 71 26.58 8.19 6.11
C ASN A 71 27.62 7.76 7.18
N HIS A 72 27.43 8.15 8.44
CA HIS A 72 28.33 7.84 9.56
C HIS A 72 28.42 6.34 9.92
N ARG A 73 27.63 5.49 9.25
CA ARG A 73 27.58 4.01 9.38
C ARG A 73 28.36 3.29 8.27
N HIS A 74 29.06 4.07 7.45
CA HIS A 74 29.92 3.65 6.33
C HIS A 74 31.34 4.20 6.53
N ASP A 75 31.76 4.41 7.77
CA ASP A 75 32.96 5.21 8.08
C ASP A 75 34.12 4.37 8.64
N GLU A 76 33.86 3.22 9.27
CA GLU A 76 34.90 2.28 9.69
C GLU A 76 35.45 1.44 8.52
N GLU A 77 36.68 0.95 8.67
CA GLU A 77 37.40 0.16 7.64
C GLU A 77 36.65 -1.12 7.23
N HIS A 78 35.93 -1.75 8.16
CA HIS A 78 35.14 -2.95 7.89
C HIS A 78 33.82 -2.64 7.17
N GLU A 79 33.14 -1.55 7.52
CA GLU A 79 31.92 -1.09 6.84
C GLU A 79 32.24 -0.79 5.37
N LYS A 80 33.30 -0.01 5.13
CA LYS A 80 33.82 0.32 3.79
C LYS A 80 34.18 -0.93 2.97
N ALA A 81 34.79 -1.96 3.58
CA ALA A 81 35.10 -3.20 2.88
C ALA A 81 33.84 -3.97 2.45
N THR A 82 32.81 -4.03 3.31
CA THR A 82 31.51 -4.64 2.98
C THR A 82 30.75 -3.84 1.93
N ASP A 83 30.84 -2.51 1.93
CA ASP A 83 30.19 -1.67 0.93
C ASP A 83 30.90 -1.73 -0.44
N GLU A 84 32.25 -1.71 -0.47
CA GLU A 84 33.02 -1.99 -1.69
C GLU A 84 32.69 -3.36 -2.29
N LYS A 85 32.40 -4.35 -1.44
CA LYS A 85 31.99 -5.70 -1.83
C LYS A 85 30.57 -5.72 -2.39
N ARG A 86 29.59 -5.12 -1.70
CA ARG A 86 28.19 -4.97 -2.18
C ARG A 86 28.14 -4.23 -3.51
N ASN A 87 28.84 -3.11 -3.63
CA ASN A 87 28.90 -2.32 -4.86
C ASN A 87 29.48 -3.14 -6.01
N ARG A 88 30.56 -3.90 -5.79
CA ARG A 88 31.16 -4.76 -6.83
C ARG A 88 30.26 -5.91 -7.28
N ILE A 89 29.42 -6.44 -6.37
CA ILE A 89 28.39 -7.42 -6.70
C ILE A 89 27.32 -6.76 -7.57
N ALA A 90 26.78 -5.61 -7.14
CA ALA A 90 25.78 -4.86 -7.87
C ALA A 90 26.25 -4.40 -9.26
N GLU A 91 27.46 -3.85 -9.37
CA GLU A 91 28.11 -3.49 -10.65
C GLU A 91 28.30 -4.68 -11.60
N GLY A 92 28.31 -5.91 -11.08
CA GLY A 92 28.36 -7.15 -11.85
C GLY A 92 26.99 -7.65 -12.35
N HIS A 93 25.89 -7.02 -11.93
CA HIS A 93 24.52 -7.42 -12.27
C HIS A 93 23.81 -6.38 -13.16
N ARG A 94 22.85 -6.85 -13.96
CA ARG A 94 21.94 -5.99 -14.73
C ARG A 94 21.22 -4.99 -13.80
N PHE A 95 21.01 -3.77 -14.29
CA PHE A 95 20.42 -2.62 -13.57
C PHE A 95 21.15 -2.18 -12.28
N GLN A 96 22.36 -2.70 -12.02
CA GLN A 96 23.08 -2.50 -10.75
C GLN A 96 22.31 -3.00 -9.51
N SER A 97 21.62 -4.13 -9.63
CA SER A 97 20.86 -4.73 -8.53
C SER A 97 21.72 -5.55 -7.57
N PHE A 98 21.37 -5.58 -6.28
CA PHE A 98 21.88 -6.58 -5.34
C PHE A 98 21.67 -8.02 -5.81
N ALA A 99 20.56 -8.29 -6.51
CA ALA A 99 20.19 -9.63 -6.96
C ALA A 99 20.66 -9.90 -8.41
N PRO A 100 21.26 -11.06 -8.67
CA PRO A 100 21.58 -11.49 -10.04
C PRO A 100 20.31 -11.83 -10.81
N GLU A 101 20.44 -11.93 -12.13
CA GLU A 101 19.43 -12.54 -12.99
C GLU A 101 19.23 -14.03 -12.63
N ARG A 102 17.97 -14.48 -12.59
CA ARG A 102 17.53 -15.81 -12.18
C ARG A 102 16.69 -16.47 -13.27
N ASP A 103 17.20 -17.52 -13.88
CA ASP A 103 16.39 -18.41 -14.71
C ASP A 103 15.52 -19.36 -13.85
N GLY A 104 14.55 -20.01 -14.49
CA GLY A 104 13.88 -21.17 -13.90
C GLY A 104 12.73 -20.87 -12.93
N ASN A 105 12.24 -19.63 -12.83
CA ASN A 105 11.14 -19.30 -11.92
C ASN A 105 9.77 -19.68 -12.51
N LYS A 106 8.87 -20.14 -11.65
CA LYS A 106 7.43 -20.26 -11.93
C LYS A 106 6.75 -19.07 -11.27
N ILE A 107 6.34 -18.09 -12.07
CA ILE A 107 5.68 -16.87 -11.58
C ILE A 107 4.27 -16.77 -12.13
N LYS A 108 3.33 -16.53 -11.22
CA LYS A 108 1.90 -16.41 -11.46
C LYS A 108 1.45 -15.00 -11.10
N TRP A 109 0.65 -14.37 -11.95
CA TRP A 109 0.07 -13.07 -11.63
C TRP A 109 -1.26 -13.22 -10.86
N TYR A 110 -1.58 -12.21 -10.07
CA TYR A 110 -2.87 -11.97 -9.43
C TYR A 110 -3.30 -10.55 -9.76
N ILE A 111 -4.56 -10.39 -10.10
CA ILE A 111 -5.21 -9.09 -10.27
C ILE A 111 -6.30 -9.03 -9.19
N ASP A 112 -6.39 -7.88 -8.52
CA ASP A 112 -7.26 -7.59 -7.38
C ASP A 112 -7.04 -8.45 -6.12
N GLY A 113 -7.62 -7.96 -5.02
CA GLY A 113 -7.49 -8.57 -3.71
C GLY A 113 -8.13 -9.95 -3.59
N ARG A 114 -9.25 -10.24 -4.28
CA ARG A 114 -9.94 -11.55 -4.19
C ARG A 114 -8.98 -12.70 -4.48
N ASP A 115 -8.32 -12.66 -5.63
CA ASP A 115 -7.51 -13.76 -6.13
C ASP A 115 -6.18 -13.84 -5.34
N TYR A 116 -5.59 -12.69 -5.02
CA TYR A 116 -4.39 -12.59 -4.19
C TYR A 116 -4.60 -13.12 -2.76
N PHE A 117 -5.57 -12.58 -2.03
CA PHE A 117 -5.79 -12.94 -0.63
C PHE A 117 -6.29 -14.38 -0.49
N HIS A 118 -7.05 -14.91 -1.47
CA HIS A 118 -7.35 -16.34 -1.51
C HIS A 118 -6.07 -17.17 -1.63
N ALA A 119 -5.18 -16.85 -2.57
CA ALA A 119 -3.92 -17.58 -2.74
C ALA A 119 -3.03 -17.50 -1.48
N VAL A 120 -2.89 -16.32 -0.89
CA VAL A 120 -2.18 -16.12 0.38
C VAL A 120 -2.80 -16.97 1.49
N SER A 121 -4.13 -17.02 1.61
CA SER A 121 -4.81 -17.85 2.63
C SER A 121 -4.50 -19.34 2.48
N VAL A 122 -4.44 -19.85 1.23
CA VAL A 122 -4.08 -21.25 0.95
C VAL A 122 -2.61 -21.51 1.28
N ALA A 123 -1.73 -20.57 0.99
CA ALA A 123 -0.30 -20.71 1.21
C ALA A 123 0.08 -20.65 2.70
N LEU A 124 -0.46 -19.69 3.46
CA LEU A 124 -0.23 -19.57 4.91
C LEU A 124 -0.77 -20.78 5.69
N GLU A 125 -1.89 -21.38 5.25
CA GLU A 125 -2.41 -22.61 5.85
C GLU A 125 -1.53 -23.84 5.54
N ARG A 126 -0.73 -23.81 4.47
CA ARG A 126 0.23 -24.86 4.08
C ARG A 126 1.62 -24.73 4.71
N ALA A 127 1.95 -23.57 5.30
CA ALA A 127 3.27 -23.26 5.87
C ALA A 127 3.69 -24.22 7.01
N LYS A 128 4.99 -24.54 7.08
CA LYS A 128 5.56 -25.64 7.89
C LYS A 128 6.70 -25.23 8.81
N GLU A 129 7.52 -24.25 8.43
CA GLU A 129 8.71 -23.85 9.20
C GLU A 129 8.86 -22.34 9.37
N THR A 130 8.67 -21.54 8.32
CA THR A 130 8.95 -20.10 8.35
C THR A 130 7.96 -19.29 7.52
N ILE A 131 7.50 -18.16 8.07
CA ILE A 131 6.80 -17.11 7.33
C ILE A 131 7.55 -15.81 7.60
N TYR A 132 7.95 -15.11 6.54
CA TYR A 132 8.36 -13.70 6.60
C TYR A 132 7.24 -12.83 6.04
N ILE A 133 6.97 -11.68 6.66
CA ILE A 133 6.03 -10.67 6.17
C ILE A 133 6.67 -9.29 6.29
N GLU A 134 6.66 -8.54 5.19
CA GLU A 134 6.97 -7.11 5.14
C GLU A 134 5.75 -6.38 4.56
N ASP A 135 5.20 -5.41 5.30
CA ASP A 135 4.03 -4.62 4.90
C ASP A 135 4.21 -3.14 5.28
N TRP A 136 3.65 -2.23 4.47
CA TRP A 136 3.49 -0.82 4.86
C TRP A 136 2.39 -0.68 5.92
N TRP A 137 1.29 -1.40 5.75
CA TRP A 137 0.24 -1.54 6.77
C TRP A 137 -0.27 -2.98 6.82
N LEU A 138 -0.41 -3.53 8.03
CA LEU A 138 -0.95 -4.88 8.26
C LEU A 138 -2.09 -4.80 9.29
N SER A 139 -3.30 -5.17 8.87
CA SER A 139 -4.49 -5.29 9.73
C SER A 139 -4.69 -6.76 10.14
N PRO A 140 -4.42 -7.16 11.40
CA PRO A 140 -4.61 -8.54 11.87
C PRO A 140 -6.02 -9.08 11.62
N GLU A 141 -7.02 -8.21 11.69
CA GLU A 141 -8.44 -8.55 11.56
C GLU A 141 -8.92 -8.56 10.10
N LEU A 142 -8.03 -8.49 9.11
CA LEU A 142 -8.37 -8.61 7.68
C LEU A 142 -8.93 -10.00 7.34
N PHE A 143 -10.07 -10.04 6.65
CA PHE A 143 -10.64 -11.26 6.08
C PHE A 143 -10.06 -11.57 4.70
N LEU A 144 -9.29 -12.67 4.60
CA LEU A 144 -8.66 -13.11 3.35
C LEU A 144 -9.62 -13.82 2.37
N ARG A 145 -10.83 -14.16 2.84
CA ARG A 145 -11.93 -14.73 2.06
C ARG A 145 -13.25 -14.07 2.45
N ARG A 146 -14.26 -14.12 1.58
CA ARG A 146 -15.56 -13.45 1.75
C ARG A 146 -16.73 -14.39 1.39
N PRO A 147 -17.97 -14.15 1.89
CA PRO A 147 -18.33 -13.12 2.87
C PRO A 147 -17.80 -13.46 4.27
N PRO A 148 -17.47 -12.46 5.13
CA PRO A 148 -16.82 -12.68 6.43
C PRO A 148 -17.60 -13.62 7.36
N PHE A 149 -18.93 -13.52 7.39
CA PHE A 149 -19.78 -14.26 8.33
C PHE A 149 -19.58 -15.78 8.28
N THR A 150 -19.40 -16.34 7.07
CA THR A 150 -19.16 -17.78 6.84
C THR A 150 -17.67 -18.16 6.74
N THR A 151 -16.76 -17.18 6.79
CA THR A 151 -15.32 -17.38 6.52
C THR A 151 -14.41 -16.91 7.67
N GLN A 152 -14.92 -16.83 8.90
CA GLN A 152 -14.21 -16.36 10.10
C GLN A 152 -12.89 -17.09 10.39
N ASP A 153 -12.74 -18.36 10.00
CA ASP A 153 -11.46 -19.09 10.09
C ASP A 153 -10.36 -18.50 9.16
N TRP A 154 -10.72 -17.72 8.16
CA TRP A 154 -9.82 -17.12 7.16
C TRP A 154 -9.49 -15.65 7.42
N ARG A 155 -9.75 -15.16 8.63
CA ARG A 155 -9.20 -13.90 9.11
C ARG A 155 -7.69 -14.06 9.36
N LEU A 156 -6.90 -13.04 9.02
CA LEU A 156 -5.43 -13.15 8.96
C LEU A 156 -4.81 -13.57 10.30
N ASP A 157 -5.25 -12.97 11.41
CA ASP A 157 -4.82 -13.33 12.76
C ASP A 157 -5.14 -14.80 13.11
N HIS A 158 -6.30 -15.33 12.73
CA HIS A 158 -6.66 -16.73 12.91
C HIS A 158 -5.78 -17.68 12.09
N VAL A 159 -5.46 -17.33 10.84
CA VAL A 159 -4.55 -18.10 9.97
C VAL A 159 -3.12 -18.10 10.53
N LEU A 160 -2.60 -16.93 10.91
CA LEU A 160 -1.26 -16.80 11.50
C LEU A 160 -1.17 -17.51 12.87
N LYS A 161 -2.23 -17.44 13.69
CA LYS A 161 -2.32 -18.19 14.94
C LYS A 161 -2.23 -19.71 14.70
N ARG A 162 -2.99 -20.25 13.74
CA ARG A 162 -2.91 -21.68 13.38
C ARG A 162 -1.51 -22.07 12.89
N ALA A 163 -0.86 -21.24 12.09
CA ALA A 163 0.52 -21.47 11.66
C ALA A 163 1.50 -21.49 12.85
N ALA A 164 1.43 -20.50 13.75
CA ALA A 164 2.24 -20.46 14.96
C ALA A 164 2.00 -21.69 15.85
N GLU A 165 0.73 -22.11 16.05
CA GLU A 165 0.36 -23.30 16.83
C GLU A 165 0.83 -24.62 16.20
N ARG A 166 1.03 -24.68 14.87
CA ARG A 166 1.71 -25.81 14.19
C ARG A 166 3.23 -25.83 14.40
N GLY A 167 3.83 -24.74 14.88
CA GLY A 167 5.27 -24.59 15.10
C GLY A 167 6.00 -23.66 14.12
N VAL A 168 5.29 -23.08 13.15
CA VAL A 168 5.85 -22.17 12.13
C VAL A 168 6.39 -20.90 12.80
N GLN A 169 7.62 -20.50 12.49
CA GLN A 169 8.21 -19.25 12.97
C GLN A 169 7.81 -18.09 12.05
N ILE A 170 7.10 -17.11 12.59
CA ILE A 170 6.51 -15.98 11.85
C ILE A 170 7.29 -14.71 12.20
N TYR A 171 8.02 -14.16 11.23
CA TYR A 171 8.80 -12.93 11.36
C TYR A 171 8.12 -11.82 10.59
N ILE A 172 7.84 -10.70 11.25
CA ILE A 172 7.07 -9.59 10.67
C ILE A 172 7.83 -8.29 10.89
N ILE A 173 8.02 -7.52 9.82
CA ILE A 173 8.40 -6.12 9.88
C ILE A 173 7.24 -5.32 9.29
N VAL A 174 6.80 -4.30 10.02
CA VAL A 174 5.79 -3.36 9.55
C VAL A 174 6.32 -1.94 9.74
N TYR A 175 6.00 -1.04 8.80
CA TYR A 175 6.33 0.37 8.94
C TYR A 175 5.77 0.93 10.26
N LYS A 176 6.58 1.72 10.98
CA LYS A 176 6.10 2.50 12.12
C LYS A 176 5.67 3.88 11.64
N GLU A 177 4.37 4.14 11.67
CA GLU A 177 3.78 5.43 11.36
C GLU A 177 4.29 6.60 12.22
N VAL A 178 4.22 7.81 11.66
CA VAL A 178 4.11 9.05 12.43
C VAL A 178 2.65 9.21 12.84
N ASN A 179 2.33 8.88 14.10
CA ASN A 179 0.96 8.84 14.65
C ASN A 179 0.12 10.13 14.48
N GLN A 180 0.73 11.27 14.16
CA GLN A 180 0.05 12.55 13.91
C GLN A 180 -0.30 12.79 12.43
N ALA A 181 0.17 11.94 11.51
CA ALA A 181 0.04 12.10 10.07
C ALA A 181 -0.46 10.85 9.33
N LEU A 182 -0.45 9.68 9.98
CA LEU A 182 -0.91 8.41 9.44
C LEU A 182 -1.58 7.58 10.55
N THR A 183 -2.65 6.88 10.19
CA THR A 183 -3.59 6.24 11.12
C THR A 183 -3.56 4.70 11.09
N CYS A 184 -2.66 4.13 10.27
CA CYS A 184 -2.37 2.69 10.14
C CYS A 184 -2.12 1.96 11.46
N ASN A 185 -1.61 2.69 12.47
CA ASN A 185 -1.59 2.26 13.88
C ASN A 185 -0.94 0.88 14.07
N SER A 186 0.28 0.68 13.54
CA SER A 186 1.03 -0.57 13.71
C SER A 186 1.34 -0.90 15.19
N ALA A 187 1.12 0.05 16.10
CA ALA A 187 1.07 -0.18 17.55
C ALA A 187 -0.07 -1.12 17.98
N HIS A 188 -1.23 -1.08 17.29
CA HIS A 188 -2.29 -2.07 17.41
C HIS A 188 -1.84 -3.43 16.89
N THR A 189 -1.37 -3.50 15.63
CA THR A 189 -0.84 -4.71 14.98
C THR A 189 0.18 -5.45 15.85
N LYS A 190 1.12 -4.72 16.47
CA LYS A 190 2.15 -5.28 17.38
C LYS A 190 1.59 -5.85 18.70
N ARG A 191 0.43 -5.40 19.16
CA ARG A 191 -0.23 -5.94 20.36
C ARG A 191 -1.07 -7.15 20.01
N ALA A 192 -1.97 -7.02 19.03
CA ALA A 192 -2.86 -8.09 18.59
C ALA A 192 -2.09 -9.36 18.19
N LEU A 193 -1.15 -9.26 17.24
CA LEU A 193 -0.42 -10.45 16.75
C LEU A 193 0.47 -11.10 17.82
N ARG A 194 0.93 -10.36 18.84
CA ARG A 194 1.70 -10.93 19.97
C ARG A 194 0.84 -11.49 21.09
N ALA A 195 -0.47 -11.20 21.10
CA ALA A 195 -1.43 -11.77 22.04
C ALA A 195 -2.02 -13.11 21.58
N LEU A 196 -1.89 -13.47 20.30
CA LEU A 196 -2.49 -14.69 19.71
C LEU A 196 -2.07 -16.01 20.37
N CYS A 197 -0.84 -16.06 20.90
CA CYS A 197 -0.30 -17.23 21.60
C CYS A 197 0.26 -16.82 22.98
N PRO A 198 -0.59 -16.73 24.02
CA PRO A 198 -0.17 -16.41 25.40
C PRO A 198 0.85 -17.41 25.98
N GLU A 199 1.50 -17.02 27.08
CA GLU A 199 2.51 -17.89 27.72
C GLU A 199 1.90 -19.23 28.15
N GLY A 200 2.51 -20.33 27.71
CA GLY A 200 2.05 -21.69 27.96
C GLY A 200 1.05 -22.25 26.94
N THR A 201 0.60 -21.49 25.93
CA THR A 201 -0.15 -22.06 24.80
C THR A 201 0.77 -22.60 23.71
N PRO A 202 0.28 -23.48 22.81
CA PRO A 202 0.96 -23.74 21.54
C PRO A 202 1.18 -22.42 20.78
N GLY A 203 2.25 -22.37 19.98
CA GLY A 203 2.67 -21.18 19.25
C GLY A 203 3.28 -20.05 20.08
N HIS A 204 3.36 -20.18 21.41
CA HIS A 204 3.98 -19.14 22.23
C HIS A 204 5.46 -18.96 21.87
N GLY A 205 5.87 -17.71 21.62
CA GLY A 205 7.21 -17.37 21.16
C GLY A 205 7.45 -17.51 19.65
N ASN A 206 6.48 -17.99 18.86
CA ASN A 206 6.65 -18.20 17.42
C ASN A 206 6.32 -16.98 16.55
N ILE A 207 5.86 -15.85 17.12
CA ILE A 207 5.45 -14.64 16.38
C ILE A 207 6.33 -13.44 16.78
N HIS A 208 7.22 -13.06 15.86
CA HIS A 208 8.32 -12.10 16.04
C HIS A 208 8.05 -10.82 15.24
N LEU A 209 7.45 -9.80 15.84
CA LEU A 209 7.10 -8.56 15.13
C LEU A 209 7.98 -7.36 15.52
N MET A 210 8.69 -6.79 14.54
CA MET A 210 9.41 -5.51 14.63
C MET A 210 8.61 -4.36 14.01
N ARG A 211 8.95 -3.12 14.38
CA ARG A 211 8.46 -1.90 13.69
C ARG A 211 9.59 -0.92 13.47
N HIS A 212 9.66 -0.25 12.33
CA HIS A 212 10.76 0.64 11.96
C HIS A 212 10.27 1.74 10.98
N PRO A 213 10.81 2.97 10.97
CA PRO A 213 11.92 3.53 11.78
C PRO A 213 11.49 3.97 13.20
N ASP A 214 12.30 4.78 13.88
CA ASP A 214 11.89 5.55 15.07
C ASP A 214 12.06 7.05 14.83
N HIS A 215 10.94 7.73 14.58
CA HIS A 215 10.85 9.17 14.26
C HIS A 215 11.16 10.09 15.47
N ASN A 216 12.42 10.12 15.92
CA ASN A 216 12.83 10.74 17.17
C ASN A 216 13.40 12.18 16.96
N VAL A 217 12.51 13.18 16.96
CA VAL A 217 12.77 14.59 16.57
C VAL A 217 14.00 15.24 17.22
N PHE A 218 14.36 14.84 18.45
CA PHE A 218 15.47 15.43 19.20
C PHE A 218 16.84 14.74 18.99
N GLU A 219 16.89 13.57 18.35
CA GLU A 219 18.15 12.94 17.95
C GLU A 219 18.41 13.08 16.44
N ASN A 220 17.35 13.18 15.64
CA ASN A 220 17.39 13.20 14.17
C ASN A 220 17.32 14.64 13.60
N ALA A 221 17.83 15.64 14.33
CA ALA A 221 17.69 17.07 13.99
C ALA A 221 18.46 17.56 12.74
N GLY A 222 18.97 16.63 11.92
CA GLY A 222 19.57 16.86 10.61
C GLY A 222 19.37 15.68 9.64
N ASP A 223 18.39 14.82 9.92
CA ASP A 223 18.15 13.56 9.20
C ASP A 223 16.70 13.51 8.69
N MET A 224 16.54 13.37 7.37
CA MET A 224 15.25 13.43 6.66
C MET A 224 14.40 12.16 6.79
N THR A 225 14.91 11.09 7.41
CA THR A 225 14.18 9.83 7.70
C THR A 225 12.86 10.02 8.47
N PHE A 226 12.56 11.22 8.98
CA PHE A 226 11.25 11.56 9.53
C PHE A 226 10.08 11.39 8.54
N TYR A 227 10.31 11.43 7.23
CA TYR A 227 9.26 11.40 6.20
C TYR A 227 9.20 10.11 5.35
N TRP A 228 10.12 9.16 5.58
CA TRP A 228 10.26 7.96 4.76
C TRP A 228 9.68 6.71 5.42
N ALA A 229 9.23 5.77 4.59
CA ALA A 229 8.53 4.55 4.98
C ALA A 229 9.20 3.28 4.41
N HIS A 230 8.94 2.15 5.07
CA HIS A 230 9.04 0.84 4.43
C HIS A 230 7.77 0.64 3.63
N HIS A 231 7.86 0.63 2.30
CA HIS A 231 6.70 0.64 1.42
C HIS A 231 6.60 -0.65 0.58
N GLU A 232 7.60 -1.53 0.63
CA GLU A 232 7.48 -2.85 0.04
C GLU A 232 6.50 -3.77 0.78
N LYS A 233 5.88 -4.66 0.00
CA LYS A 233 4.78 -5.54 0.42
C LYS A 233 5.07 -6.93 -0.12
N PHE A 234 5.52 -7.83 0.75
CA PHE A 234 5.88 -9.19 0.35
C PHE A 234 5.76 -10.21 1.50
N ILE A 235 5.56 -11.47 1.11
CA ILE A 235 5.51 -12.62 2.00
C ILE A 235 6.52 -13.66 1.49
N VAL A 236 7.28 -14.31 2.37
CA VAL A 236 8.05 -15.53 2.04
C VAL A 236 7.58 -16.66 2.93
N ILE A 237 7.33 -17.83 2.35
CA ILE A 237 6.83 -19.01 3.06
C ILE A 237 7.78 -20.18 2.80
N ASP A 238 8.34 -20.73 3.88
CA ASP A 238 9.23 -21.88 3.94
C ASP A 238 10.47 -21.82 3.01
N PHE A 239 10.83 -20.66 2.45
CA PHE A 239 11.76 -20.53 1.30
C PHE A 239 11.31 -21.34 0.05
N ASP A 240 10.03 -21.73 -0.02
CA ASP A 240 9.45 -22.52 -1.12
C ASP A 240 8.46 -21.72 -1.98
N LEU A 241 7.95 -20.59 -1.48
CA LEU A 241 7.01 -19.70 -2.16
C LEU A 241 7.18 -18.26 -1.64
N ALA A 242 7.06 -17.27 -2.52
CA ALA A 242 6.93 -15.87 -2.13
C ALA A 242 5.72 -15.20 -2.82
N PHE A 243 5.23 -14.12 -2.22
CA PHE A 243 4.28 -13.17 -2.80
C PHE A 243 4.90 -11.77 -2.79
N ILE A 244 4.71 -10.98 -3.85
CA ILE A 244 5.25 -9.61 -3.98
C ILE A 244 4.35 -8.76 -4.89
N GLY A 245 4.07 -7.50 -4.52
CA GLY A 245 3.21 -6.62 -5.34
C GLY A 245 2.82 -5.31 -4.66
N GLY A 246 1.68 -4.74 -5.10
CA GLY A 246 1.10 -3.53 -4.49
C GLY A 246 0.16 -3.81 -3.30
N LEU A 247 -0.29 -5.05 -3.10
CA LEU A 247 -1.30 -5.43 -2.10
C LEU A 247 -0.73 -5.67 -0.70
N ASP A 248 -1.00 -4.73 0.22
CA ASP A 248 -0.79 -4.87 1.67
C ASP A 248 -1.73 -5.93 2.27
N LEU A 249 -1.34 -6.57 3.38
CA LEU A 249 -2.23 -7.34 4.25
C LEU A 249 -3.09 -6.45 5.18
N CYS A 250 -3.79 -5.44 4.63
CA CYS A 250 -4.67 -4.56 5.42
C CYS A 250 -6.00 -4.18 4.74
N PHE A 251 -6.78 -3.34 5.42
CA PHE A 251 -8.13 -2.97 5.02
C PHE A 251 -8.21 -2.18 3.70
N GLY A 252 -9.33 -2.34 3.00
CA GLY A 252 -9.68 -1.67 1.75
C GLY A 252 -9.05 -2.27 0.48
N ARG A 253 -8.05 -3.16 0.61
CA ARG A 253 -7.35 -3.81 -0.50
C ARG A 253 -8.10 -4.98 -1.13
N TRP A 254 -9.09 -5.54 -0.44
CA TRP A 254 -9.88 -6.67 -0.98
C TRP A 254 -10.84 -6.13 -2.04
N ASP A 255 -10.83 -6.69 -3.25
CA ASP A 255 -11.78 -6.31 -4.31
C ASP A 255 -11.97 -7.44 -5.34
N GLN A 256 -12.92 -7.24 -6.26
CA GLN A 256 -13.22 -8.14 -7.37
C GLN A 256 -13.23 -7.37 -8.70
N MET A 257 -13.04 -8.05 -9.84
CA MET A 257 -12.99 -7.43 -11.18
C MET A 257 -14.23 -6.60 -11.60
N GLN A 258 -15.38 -6.77 -10.95
CA GLN A 258 -16.55 -5.91 -11.14
C GLN A 258 -16.57 -4.64 -10.26
N HIS A 259 -15.67 -4.53 -9.29
CA HIS A 259 -15.39 -3.37 -8.44
C HIS A 259 -16.65 -2.74 -7.81
N PRO A 260 -17.33 -3.45 -6.86
CA PRO A 260 -18.56 -3.00 -6.22
C PRO A 260 -18.35 -1.84 -5.24
N LEU A 261 -19.30 -0.89 -5.25
CA LEU A 261 -19.35 0.26 -4.35
C LEU A 261 -20.37 0.05 -3.22
N ALA A 262 -21.45 -0.69 -3.49
CA ALA A 262 -22.52 -0.97 -2.55
C ALA A 262 -22.19 -2.20 -1.68
N ASP A 263 -22.46 -2.10 -0.37
CA ASP A 263 -22.36 -3.19 0.62
C ASP A 263 -23.55 -3.11 1.60
N ALA A 264 -24.73 -2.76 1.08
CA ALA A 264 -25.98 -2.70 1.82
C ALA A 264 -26.81 -3.93 1.46
N HIS A 265 -27.19 -4.72 2.47
CA HIS A 265 -27.88 -5.99 2.32
C HIS A 265 -29.18 -6.01 3.17
N PRO A 266 -30.31 -5.48 2.65
CA PRO A 266 -31.61 -5.59 3.31
C PRO A 266 -32.07 -7.03 3.54
N ALA A 267 -31.61 -7.94 2.68
CA ALA A 267 -31.81 -9.38 2.83
C ALA A 267 -31.16 -9.94 4.11
N GLY A 268 -30.12 -9.30 4.63
CA GLY A 268 -29.42 -9.67 5.86
C GLY A 268 -27.96 -9.20 5.92
N VAL A 269 -27.56 -8.61 7.04
CA VAL A 269 -26.16 -8.18 7.34
C VAL A 269 -25.17 -9.36 7.38
N GLU A 270 -25.68 -10.58 7.49
CA GLU A 270 -24.92 -11.82 7.31
C GLU A 270 -24.27 -11.98 5.92
N ASN A 271 -24.73 -11.22 4.91
CA ASN A 271 -24.23 -11.27 3.53
C ASN A 271 -23.18 -10.19 3.18
N GLU A 272 -22.92 -9.24 4.09
CA GLU A 272 -21.97 -8.14 3.85
C GLU A 272 -20.61 -8.64 3.38
N VAL A 273 -20.01 -7.95 2.42
CA VAL A 273 -18.69 -8.27 1.88
C VAL A 273 -17.60 -7.54 2.68
N PHE A 274 -17.82 -6.30 3.12
CA PHE A 274 -16.77 -5.41 3.66
C PHE A 274 -17.00 -5.04 5.15
N PRO A 275 -16.44 -5.77 6.13
CA PRO A 275 -16.80 -5.59 7.54
C PRO A 275 -16.12 -4.37 8.18
N GLY A 276 -16.89 -3.52 8.87
CA GLY A 276 -16.38 -2.35 9.59
C GLY A 276 -15.54 -1.41 8.71
N GLN A 277 -14.34 -1.04 9.19
CA GLN A 277 -13.39 -0.18 8.47
C GLN A 277 -12.90 -0.75 7.12
N ASP A 278 -13.17 -2.02 6.78
CA ASP A 278 -12.87 -2.53 5.43
C ASP A 278 -13.80 -1.96 4.35
N PHE A 279 -14.97 -1.42 4.74
CA PHE A 279 -15.78 -0.56 3.89
C PHE A 279 -15.34 0.90 4.06
N ASN A 280 -14.66 1.44 3.05
CA ASN A 280 -13.97 2.72 3.16
C ASN A 280 -14.00 3.52 1.85
N ASN A 281 -13.95 4.86 1.94
CA ASN A 281 -13.76 5.75 0.79
C ASN A 281 -12.86 6.92 1.18
N ASN A 282 -11.56 6.80 0.86
CA ASN A 282 -10.53 7.78 1.20
C ASN A 282 -10.82 9.21 0.72
N ARG A 283 -11.63 9.44 -0.33
CA ARG A 283 -11.98 10.80 -0.77
C ARG A 283 -12.92 11.50 0.21
N ILE A 284 -13.87 10.73 0.74
CA ILE A 284 -14.94 11.21 1.63
C ILE A 284 -14.50 11.21 3.09
N MET A 285 -13.80 10.16 3.53
CA MET A 285 -13.33 9.98 4.90
C MET A 285 -12.11 9.06 4.93
N ASP A 286 -11.02 9.52 5.55
CA ASP A 286 -9.84 8.68 5.82
C ASP A 286 -10.05 7.86 7.11
N PHE A 287 -9.24 6.83 7.31
CA PHE A 287 -9.18 6.07 8.56
C PHE A 287 -8.76 7.00 9.71
N GLN A 288 -9.48 7.04 10.84
CA GLN A 288 -9.17 7.95 11.97
C GLN A 288 -8.44 7.26 13.13
N ASP A 289 -9.09 6.37 13.89
CA ASP A 289 -8.40 5.49 14.85
C ASP A 289 -8.69 4.01 14.57
N VAL A 290 -7.70 3.31 14.03
CA VAL A 290 -7.74 1.86 13.77
C VAL A 290 -7.78 1.03 15.08
N LYS A 291 -7.58 1.62 16.28
CA LYS A 291 -7.90 0.95 17.56
C LYS A 291 -9.41 0.82 17.76
N ASP A 292 -10.16 1.87 17.48
CA ASP A 292 -11.62 1.88 17.58
C ASP A 292 -12.21 1.63 16.19
N TRP A 293 -11.99 0.39 15.72
CA TRP A 293 -12.53 -0.08 14.47
C TRP A 293 -14.07 -0.01 14.43
N LYS A 294 -14.74 0.07 15.61
CA LYS A 294 -16.21 0.20 15.77
C LYS A 294 -16.73 1.63 15.46
N SER A 295 -15.89 2.67 15.50
CA SER A 295 -16.37 4.08 15.57
C SER A 295 -16.00 4.97 14.38
N ASN A 296 -15.53 4.41 13.26
CA ASN A 296 -15.21 5.18 12.05
C ASN A 296 -15.69 4.45 10.78
N GLU A 297 -17.00 4.21 10.71
CA GLU A 297 -17.66 3.54 9.58
C GLU A 297 -18.37 4.57 8.67
N LEU A 298 -18.04 4.55 7.39
CA LEU A 298 -18.81 5.25 6.36
C LEU A 298 -20.17 4.55 6.20
N SER A 299 -21.29 5.29 6.24
CA SER A 299 -22.62 4.68 6.12
C SER A 299 -22.80 4.04 4.73
N LYS A 300 -22.80 2.70 4.70
CA LYS A 300 -23.03 1.85 3.51
C LYS A 300 -24.41 2.06 2.87
N ALA A 301 -25.36 2.56 3.65
CA ALA A 301 -26.68 2.95 3.17
C ALA A 301 -26.71 4.39 2.62
N ASP A 302 -25.59 5.13 2.61
CA ASP A 302 -25.55 6.54 2.24
C ASP A 302 -24.40 6.94 1.31
N TYR A 303 -23.39 6.08 1.12
CA TYR A 303 -22.24 6.28 0.24
C TYR A 303 -21.74 4.94 -0.29
N GLY A 304 -21.07 4.96 -1.43
CA GLY A 304 -20.28 3.84 -1.92
C GLY A 304 -18.86 3.83 -1.32
N ARG A 305 -18.27 2.65 -1.16
CA ARG A 305 -16.81 2.53 -0.95
C ARG A 305 -16.05 3.02 -2.18
N MET A 306 -14.77 3.34 -2.01
CA MET A 306 -13.83 3.55 -3.11
C MET A 306 -13.23 2.19 -3.51
N PRO A 307 -13.46 1.68 -4.73
CA PRO A 307 -12.88 0.42 -5.17
C PRO A 307 -11.36 0.47 -5.36
N TRP A 308 -10.70 -0.69 -5.43
CA TRP A 308 -9.25 -0.84 -5.36
C TRP A 308 -8.71 -1.81 -6.42
N HIS A 309 -8.09 -1.28 -7.47
CA HIS A 309 -7.42 -2.04 -8.53
C HIS A 309 -5.93 -2.23 -8.22
N ASP A 310 -5.46 -3.47 -8.19
CA ASP A 310 -4.07 -3.77 -7.81
C ASP A 310 -3.55 -5.07 -8.44
N VAL A 311 -2.23 -5.26 -8.43
CA VAL A 311 -1.55 -6.40 -9.07
C VAL A 311 -0.44 -6.93 -8.16
N ALA A 312 -0.34 -8.25 -8.07
CA ALA A 312 0.70 -8.95 -7.33
C ALA A 312 1.17 -10.23 -8.04
N MET A 313 2.29 -10.78 -7.59
CA MET A 313 2.96 -11.96 -8.15
C MET A 313 3.16 -13.03 -7.09
N GLY A 314 2.85 -14.28 -7.41
CA GLY A 314 3.26 -15.47 -6.66
C GLY A 314 4.46 -16.12 -7.33
N VAL A 315 5.54 -16.32 -6.59
CA VAL A 315 6.87 -16.71 -7.11
C VAL A 315 7.33 -18.02 -6.47
N ILE A 316 7.65 -19.02 -7.30
CA ILE A 316 8.33 -20.26 -6.90
C ILE A 316 9.58 -20.43 -7.76
N GLY A 317 10.77 -20.50 -7.15
CA GLY A 317 12.04 -20.58 -7.86
C GLY A 317 13.13 -19.73 -7.22
N PRO A 318 14.34 -19.66 -7.83
CA PRO A 318 15.51 -18.98 -7.25
C PRO A 318 15.28 -17.55 -6.73
N CYS A 319 14.35 -16.79 -7.32
CA CYS A 319 13.99 -15.44 -6.83
C CYS A 319 13.45 -15.40 -5.39
N VAL A 320 12.90 -16.50 -4.87
CA VAL A 320 12.44 -16.60 -3.47
C VAL A 320 13.60 -16.41 -2.49
N TYR A 321 14.82 -16.86 -2.85
CA TYR A 321 16.03 -16.61 -2.07
C TYR A 321 16.36 -15.12 -1.98
N ASP A 322 16.26 -14.39 -3.09
CA ASP A 322 16.65 -12.97 -3.16
C ASP A 322 15.70 -12.07 -2.36
N ILE A 323 14.39 -12.40 -2.34
CA ILE A 323 13.39 -11.76 -1.47
C ILE A 323 13.69 -12.07 0.00
N ALA A 324 14.03 -13.32 0.33
CA ALA A 324 14.37 -13.74 1.69
C ALA A 324 15.71 -13.16 2.20
N GLU A 325 16.68 -12.93 1.30
CA GLU A 325 17.95 -12.23 1.60
C GLU A 325 17.68 -10.76 1.92
N HIS A 326 16.84 -10.09 1.12
CA HIS A 326 16.42 -8.72 1.35
C HIS A 326 15.70 -8.54 2.71
N PHE A 327 14.78 -9.46 3.05
CA PHE A 327 14.15 -9.49 4.38
C PHE A 327 15.16 -9.66 5.51
N GLN A 328 16.08 -10.64 5.41
CA GLN A 328 17.05 -10.90 6.48
C GLN A 328 18.05 -9.76 6.69
N LEU A 329 18.49 -9.11 5.60
CA LEU A 329 19.30 -7.89 5.70
C LEU A 329 18.58 -6.82 6.52
N ARG A 330 17.30 -6.53 6.20
CA ARG A 330 16.52 -5.55 6.96
C ARG A 330 16.24 -6.02 8.39
N TRP A 331 15.90 -7.29 8.61
CA TRP A 331 15.70 -7.83 9.96
C TRP A 331 16.95 -7.63 10.83
N ASN A 332 18.13 -8.02 10.34
CA ASN A 332 19.39 -7.82 11.02
C ASN A 332 19.74 -6.33 11.20
N PHE A 333 19.37 -5.48 10.24
CA PHE A 333 19.51 -4.03 10.35
C PHE A 333 18.62 -3.41 11.43
N VAL A 334 17.31 -3.70 11.45
CA VAL A 334 16.35 -3.19 12.45
C VAL A 334 16.63 -3.78 13.83
N LYS A 335 17.10 -5.04 13.88
CA LYS A 335 17.68 -5.67 15.07
C LYS A 335 18.92 -4.91 15.57
N ARG A 336 19.84 -4.50 14.69
CA ARG A 336 21.05 -3.72 15.02
C ARG A 336 20.74 -2.29 15.46
N ASP A 337 19.79 -1.64 14.81
CA ASP A 337 19.44 -0.24 15.05
C ASP A 337 18.68 -0.09 16.38
N LYS A 338 17.54 -0.79 16.48
CA LYS A 338 16.49 -0.53 17.46
C LYS A 338 16.35 -1.61 18.52
N TYR A 339 16.40 -2.88 18.13
CA TYR A 339 16.16 -4.03 19.02
C TYR A 339 17.45 -4.72 19.55
N LYS A 340 18.59 -4.00 19.51
CA LYS A 340 19.94 -4.56 19.76
C LYS A 340 20.15 -5.16 21.15
N ARG A 341 19.31 -4.78 22.11
CA ARG A 341 19.34 -5.25 23.52
C ARG A 341 18.04 -5.94 23.95
N ASP A 342 17.13 -6.18 23.01
CA ASP A 342 15.87 -6.88 23.25
C ASP A 342 16.09 -8.37 22.93
N GLU A 343 16.06 -9.22 23.94
CA GLU A 343 16.32 -10.67 23.83
C GLU A 343 15.19 -11.45 23.18
N ARG A 344 14.03 -10.82 22.95
CA ARG A 344 12.84 -11.40 22.32
C ARG A 344 12.88 -11.36 20.79
N PHE A 345 14.06 -11.17 20.22
CA PHE A 345 14.31 -11.05 18.78
C PHE A 345 15.71 -11.57 18.50
N ASP A 346 15.83 -12.59 17.66
CA ASP A 346 17.12 -13.17 17.31
C ASP A 346 17.74 -12.53 16.07
N TRP A 347 18.98 -12.90 15.78
CA TRP A 347 19.71 -12.55 14.56
C TRP A 347 19.52 -13.68 13.54
N LEU A 348 19.34 -13.34 12.27
CA LEU A 348 19.14 -14.31 11.20
C LEU A 348 20.42 -14.51 10.41
N THR A 349 20.71 -15.75 10.03
CA THR A 349 21.84 -16.14 9.17
C THR A 349 21.33 -17.02 8.04
N LEU A 350 21.80 -16.79 6.82
CA LEU A 350 21.27 -17.42 5.61
C LEU A 350 22.25 -18.44 5.02
N GLU A 351 21.78 -19.65 4.72
CA GLU A 351 22.56 -20.64 3.95
C GLU A 351 23.01 -20.03 2.62
N GLY A 352 24.32 -20.05 2.33
CA GLY A 352 24.91 -19.36 1.17
C GLY A 352 25.29 -17.88 1.38
N ARG A 353 25.18 -17.37 2.62
CA ARG A 353 25.74 -16.08 3.08
C ARG A 353 26.49 -16.30 4.40
N GLU A 354 27.52 -17.14 4.34
CA GLU A 354 28.29 -17.63 5.49
C GLU A 354 29.80 -17.34 5.34
N GLY A 355 30.53 -17.37 6.46
CA GLY A 355 31.98 -17.16 6.47
C GLY A 355 32.36 -15.77 5.97
N GLU A 356 32.96 -15.70 4.77
CA GLU A 356 33.32 -14.41 4.15
C GLU A 356 32.10 -13.62 3.64
N ASP A 357 30.92 -14.26 3.48
CA ASP A 357 29.69 -13.66 2.95
C ASP A 357 28.61 -13.30 4.00
N GLU A 358 28.89 -13.48 5.30
CA GLU A 358 27.96 -13.06 6.37
C GLU A 358 27.71 -11.54 6.39
N ASP A 359 28.67 -10.74 5.91
CA ASP A 359 28.61 -9.28 5.94
C ASP A 359 27.56 -8.70 4.97
N LEU A 360 27.24 -9.42 3.90
CA LEU A 360 26.24 -9.03 2.91
C LEU A 360 24.86 -8.87 3.57
N ILE A 361 24.45 -9.82 4.41
CA ILE A 361 23.18 -9.85 5.15
C ILE A 361 23.22 -9.20 6.54
N ALA A 362 24.39 -8.76 7.02
CA ALA A 362 24.52 -8.07 8.31
C ALA A 362 25.78 -7.20 8.34
N VAL A 363 25.60 -5.87 8.29
CA VAL A 363 26.68 -4.86 8.29
C VAL A 363 27.76 -5.09 9.37
N GLN A 364 27.39 -5.64 10.53
CA GLN A 364 28.34 -6.10 11.53
C GLN A 364 27.71 -7.19 12.41
N ARG A 365 28.36 -8.36 12.52
CA ARG A 365 27.97 -9.44 13.43
C ARG A 365 28.44 -9.16 14.88
N PRO A 366 27.55 -8.96 15.87
CA PRO A 366 27.98 -8.68 17.24
C PRO A 366 28.71 -9.87 17.89
N LYS A 367 29.94 -9.62 18.37
CA LYS A 367 30.76 -10.63 19.09
C LYS A 367 30.15 -11.10 20.41
N HIS A 368 29.26 -10.29 20.97
CA HIS A 368 28.41 -10.61 22.12
C HIS A 368 26.98 -10.15 21.75
N PRO A 369 26.18 -11.02 21.12
CA PRO A 369 24.81 -10.69 20.74
C PRO A 369 23.88 -10.67 21.97
N VAL A 370 22.70 -10.12 21.77
CA VAL A 370 21.51 -10.34 22.62
C VAL A 370 20.42 -10.86 21.69
N GLY A 371 19.80 -11.98 22.05
CA GLY A 371 19.24 -12.94 21.07
C GLY A 371 20.32 -13.89 20.52
N GLU A 372 19.89 -15.04 20.02
CA GLU A 372 20.75 -16.06 19.39
C GLU A 372 20.99 -15.75 17.89
N TYR A 373 21.70 -16.66 17.19
CA TYR A 373 21.80 -16.67 15.73
C TYR A 373 21.00 -17.87 15.20
N ILE A 374 19.86 -17.62 14.57
CA ILE A 374 19.04 -18.67 13.95
C ILE A 374 19.50 -18.85 12.50
N HIS A 375 19.72 -20.08 12.07
CA HIS A 375 20.04 -20.41 10.69
C HIS A 375 18.77 -20.62 9.87
N HIS A 376 18.70 -20.01 8.70
CA HIS A 376 17.55 -19.98 7.81
C HIS A 376 17.99 -20.36 6.37
N PRO A 377 17.20 -21.14 5.63
CA PRO A 377 15.97 -21.84 6.04
C PRO A 377 16.20 -22.86 7.16
N ILE A 378 15.13 -23.30 7.82
CA ILE A 378 15.20 -24.24 8.94
C ILE A 378 15.43 -25.67 8.40
N SER A 379 14.82 -26.01 7.27
CA SER A 379 15.21 -27.19 6.47
C SER A 379 16.25 -26.78 5.41
N PRO A 380 17.33 -27.57 5.18
CA PRO A 380 18.43 -27.17 4.30
C PRO A 380 18.01 -26.70 2.89
N MET A 381 18.72 -25.70 2.35
CA MET A 381 18.41 -25.05 1.08
C MET A 381 18.29 -26.04 -0.09
N ASN A 382 19.05 -27.14 -0.07
CA ASN A 382 19.02 -28.11 -1.18
C ASN A 382 17.65 -28.78 -1.40
N VAL A 383 16.78 -28.88 -0.38
CA VAL A 383 15.41 -29.40 -0.54
C VAL A 383 14.39 -28.32 -0.94
N LYS A 384 14.77 -27.05 -0.95
CA LYS A 384 13.87 -25.92 -1.26
C LYS A 384 13.64 -25.74 -2.75
N THR A 385 12.43 -25.34 -3.13
CA THR A 385 12.12 -24.86 -4.49
C THR A 385 12.70 -23.46 -4.72
N GLY A 386 12.94 -22.68 -3.66
CA GLY A 386 13.56 -21.35 -3.73
C GLY A 386 15.08 -21.34 -3.90
N ARG A 387 15.75 -22.49 -3.99
CA ARG A 387 17.22 -22.56 -3.93
C ARG A 387 17.92 -21.80 -5.06
N PRO A 388 18.99 -21.02 -4.79
CA PRO A 388 19.64 -20.13 -5.75
C PRO A 388 20.62 -20.87 -6.72
N ASP A 389 20.27 -22.07 -7.15
CA ASP A 389 21.10 -22.96 -7.99
C ASP A 389 20.69 -22.86 -9.49
N PRO A 390 21.61 -22.69 -10.46
CA PRO A 390 21.26 -22.61 -11.89
C PRO A 390 20.58 -23.86 -12.49
N SER A 391 20.61 -25.00 -11.80
CA SER A 391 19.86 -26.21 -12.17
C SER A 391 18.43 -26.28 -11.59
N ASN A 392 18.03 -25.30 -10.78
CA ASN A 392 16.72 -25.24 -10.12
C ASN A 392 15.63 -24.68 -11.04
N VAL A 393 15.18 -25.47 -12.01
CA VAL A 393 14.10 -25.10 -12.92
C VAL A 393 12.74 -25.50 -12.34
N GLN A 394 12.00 -24.53 -11.83
CA GLN A 394 10.60 -24.66 -11.36
C GLN A 394 9.59 -24.19 -12.42
N GLY A 395 9.99 -23.27 -13.31
CA GLY A 395 9.18 -22.72 -14.39
C GLY A 395 10.04 -22.05 -15.49
N THR A 396 9.41 -21.26 -16.35
CA THR A 396 10.02 -20.67 -17.56
C THR A 396 10.39 -19.19 -17.44
N VAL A 397 10.06 -18.53 -16.33
CA VAL A 397 10.28 -17.09 -16.17
C VAL A 397 11.72 -16.82 -15.75
N HIS A 398 12.43 -16.10 -16.62
CA HIS A 398 13.68 -15.43 -16.28
C HIS A 398 13.31 -14.15 -15.53
N ALA A 399 13.83 -13.97 -14.32
CA ALA A 399 13.45 -12.86 -13.46
C ALA A 399 14.64 -12.27 -12.70
N GLN A 400 14.47 -11.06 -12.19
CA GLN A 400 15.47 -10.38 -11.37
C GLN A 400 14.76 -9.48 -10.35
N LEU A 401 15.17 -9.54 -9.08
CA LEU A 401 14.74 -8.57 -8.08
C LEU A 401 15.53 -7.27 -8.24
N VAL A 402 14.86 -6.14 -8.00
CA VAL A 402 15.42 -4.78 -7.95
C VAL A 402 14.77 -4.04 -6.78
N ARG A 403 15.49 -3.09 -6.18
CA ARG A 403 15.04 -2.38 -4.98
C ARG A 403 15.40 -0.89 -4.95
N SER A 404 14.68 -0.17 -4.11
CA SER A 404 15.10 1.11 -3.53
C SER A 404 15.47 0.88 -2.07
N SER A 405 16.68 1.23 -1.64
CA SER A 405 17.16 1.04 -0.26
C SER A 405 18.41 1.86 0.04
N ALA A 406 18.59 2.29 1.29
CA ALA A 406 19.72 3.09 1.75
C ALA A 406 20.08 2.82 3.24
N ASP A 407 20.98 3.64 3.82
CA ASP A 407 21.50 3.45 5.18
C ASP A 407 20.39 3.51 6.24
N TRP A 408 19.41 4.40 6.05
CA TRP A 408 18.28 4.51 6.97
C TRP A 408 17.37 3.26 6.94
N SER A 409 17.18 2.62 5.77
CA SER A 409 16.22 1.52 5.60
C SER A 409 16.83 0.14 5.83
N SER A 410 18.12 -0.03 5.47
CA SER A 410 18.77 -1.34 5.39
C SER A 410 20.26 -1.32 5.76
N GLY A 411 20.85 -0.15 6.06
CA GLY A 411 22.26 -0.04 6.46
C GLY A 411 23.25 -0.25 5.31
N ILE A 412 22.90 0.20 4.11
CA ILE A 412 23.68 0.06 2.88
C ILE A 412 23.86 1.42 2.20
N LEU A 413 24.88 1.56 1.34
CA LEU A 413 24.91 2.66 0.38
C LEU A 413 23.68 2.60 -0.55
N THR A 414 23.19 3.77 -0.99
CA THR A 414 21.96 3.90 -1.75
C THR A 414 21.95 3.04 -3.02
N GLU A 415 20.96 2.16 -3.13
CA GLU A 415 20.62 1.40 -4.33
C GLU A 415 19.28 1.91 -4.89
N HIS A 416 19.25 2.14 -6.21
CA HIS A 416 18.07 2.56 -6.97
C HIS A 416 17.89 1.69 -8.23
N SER A 417 18.11 0.38 -8.10
CA SER A 417 18.10 -0.57 -9.21
C SER A 417 16.73 -0.67 -9.90
N ILE A 418 15.65 -0.29 -9.21
CA ILE A 418 14.30 -0.11 -9.78
C ILE A 418 14.31 0.96 -10.88
N GLN A 419 14.83 2.16 -10.60
CA GLN A 419 14.82 3.26 -11.56
C GLN A 419 15.70 2.94 -12.76
N ASN A 420 16.84 2.27 -12.54
CA ASN A 420 17.70 1.77 -13.61
C ASN A 420 16.92 0.81 -14.53
N ALA A 421 16.19 -0.15 -13.96
CA ALA A 421 15.37 -1.09 -14.73
C ALA A 421 14.25 -0.39 -15.52
N TYR A 422 13.42 0.44 -14.88
CA TYR A 422 12.38 1.22 -15.56
C TYR A 422 12.96 2.07 -16.70
N CYS A 423 14.04 2.81 -16.44
CA CYS A 423 14.68 3.68 -17.42
C CYS A 423 15.29 2.92 -18.60
N GLU A 424 15.90 1.76 -18.38
CA GLU A 424 16.51 0.96 -19.45
C GLU A 424 15.43 0.26 -20.29
N ILE A 425 14.48 -0.42 -19.64
CA ILE A 425 13.44 -1.22 -20.30
C ILE A 425 12.52 -0.32 -21.14
N ILE A 426 12.01 0.79 -20.58
CA ILE A 426 11.16 1.72 -21.33
C ILE A 426 11.92 2.38 -22.49
N ARG A 427 13.17 2.81 -22.26
CA ARG A 427 14.00 3.40 -23.31
C ARG A 427 14.27 2.43 -24.46
N ASN A 428 14.26 1.12 -24.21
CA ASN A 428 14.52 0.08 -25.22
C ASN A 428 13.24 -0.48 -25.89
N ALA A 429 12.03 -0.04 -25.49
CA ALA A 429 10.76 -0.51 -26.04
C ALA A 429 10.57 -0.27 -27.56
N GLN A 430 9.87 -1.18 -28.23
CA GLN A 430 9.73 -1.25 -29.69
C GLN A 430 8.27 -1.16 -30.18
N HIS A 431 7.29 -1.41 -29.32
CA HIS A 431 5.87 -1.51 -29.68
C HIS A 431 4.94 -0.88 -28.63
N LEU A 432 5.06 -1.29 -27.37
CA LEU A 432 4.12 -0.96 -26.30
C LEU A 432 4.85 -0.72 -24.99
N VAL A 433 4.46 0.33 -24.28
CA VAL A 433 4.70 0.52 -22.85
C VAL A 433 3.35 0.71 -22.18
N TYR A 434 2.87 -0.30 -21.46
CA TYR A 434 1.65 -0.23 -20.65
C TYR A 434 2.03 -0.03 -19.19
N ILE A 435 1.42 0.94 -18.50
CA ILE A 435 1.72 1.29 -17.11
C ILE A 435 0.41 1.42 -16.33
N GLU A 436 0.31 0.67 -15.24
CA GLU A 436 -0.63 0.93 -14.14
C GLU A 436 0.19 1.44 -12.94
N ASN A 437 -0.12 2.64 -12.45
CA ASN A 437 0.59 3.20 -11.30
C ASN A 437 -0.27 4.12 -10.42
N GLN A 438 -0.06 4.08 -9.11
CA GLN A 438 -0.71 4.98 -8.16
C GLN A 438 -0.31 6.46 -8.35
N PHE A 439 0.92 6.72 -8.80
CA PHE A 439 1.43 8.06 -9.05
C PHE A 439 2.20 8.09 -10.37
N PHE A 440 2.17 9.23 -11.07
CA PHE A 440 2.97 9.45 -12.27
C PHE A 440 3.68 10.81 -12.23
N ILE A 441 4.62 10.92 -11.29
CA ILE A 441 5.48 12.09 -11.08
C ILE A 441 6.89 11.74 -11.55
N THR A 442 7.36 12.38 -12.63
CA THR A 442 8.62 12.02 -13.27
C THR A 442 9.22 13.15 -14.11
N SER A 443 10.54 13.11 -14.28
CA SER A 443 11.34 14.14 -14.92
C SER A 443 11.90 13.69 -16.29
N THR A 444 12.00 14.67 -17.20
CA THR A 444 12.66 14.59 -18.50
C THR A 444 14.03 15.29 -18.52
N GLY A 445 14.39 16.00 -17.44
CA GLY A 445 15.56 16.86 -17.34
C GLY A 445 15.64 17.61 -16.00
N GLN A 446 16.83 18.09 -15.64
CA GLN A 446 17.10 18.74 -14.34
C GLN A 446 16.30 20.05 -14.14
N GLU A 447 15.72 20.60 -15.21
CA GLU A 447 14.84 21.76 -15.19
C GLU A 447 13.47 21.50 -14.52
N GLN A 448 13.10 20.24 -14.24
CA GLN A 448 11.86 19.87 -13.52
C GLN A 448 12.01 19.73 -12.01
N SER A 449 13.11 20.22 -11.41
CA SER A 449 13.28 20.32 -9.96
C SER A 449 12.02 20.92 -9.30
N PRO A 450 11.43 20.28 -8.26
CA PRO A 450 12.03 19.27 -7.38
C PRO A 450 12.04 17.80 -7.88
N ILE A 451 11.52 17.49 -9.07
CA ILE A 451 11.44 16.11 -9.58
C ILE A 451 12.74 15.72 -10.30
N HIS A 452 13.34 14.58 -9.91
CA HIS A 452 14.65 14.13 -10.36
C HIS A 452 14.65 12.76 -11.08
N ASN A 453 13.69 11.87 -10.83
CA ASN A 453 13.68 10.52 -11.45
C ASN A 453 13.48 10.58 -12.98
N GLN A 454 14.22 9.76 -13.73
CA GLN A 454 14.38 9.90 -15.19
C GLN A 454 13.47 9.01 -16.05
N ILE A 455 12.36 8.51 -15.48
CA ILE A 455 11.42 7.64 -16.21
C ILE A 455 10.73 8.41 -17.36
N GLY A 456 10.35 9.67 -17.12
CA GLY A 456 9.82 10.57 -18.14
C GLY A 456 10.81 10.79 -19.28
N ARG A 457 12.11 10.92 -18.99
CA ARG A 457 13.16 10.98 -20.01
C ARG A 457 13.19 9.72 -20.88
N ALA A 458 13.10 8.54 -20.27
CA ALA A 458 13.06 7.26 -20.99
C ALA A 458 11.82 7.13 -21.91
N ILE A 459 10.65 7.60 -21.46
CA ILE A 459 9.42 7.68 -22.26
C ILE A 459 9.62 8.61 -23.46
N VAL A 460 10.15 9.82 -23.24
CA VAL A 460 10.48 10.76 -24.33
C VAL A 460 11.46 10.13 -25.32
N ASP A 461 12.51 9.46 -24.85
CA ASP A 461 13.50 8.79 -25.72
C ASP A 461 12.85 7.72 -26.63
N ALA A 462 11.94 6.91 -26.08
CA ALA A 462 11.25 5.85 -26.81
C ALA A 462 10.24 6.41 -27.83
N CYS A 463 9.40 7.37 -27.43
CA CYS A 463 8.45 8.03 -28.32
C CYS A 463 9.16 8.81 -29.44
N VAL A 464 10.24 9.54 -29.12
CA VAL A 464 10.99 10.31 -30.11
C VAL A 464 11.72 9.40 -31.11
N ARG A 465 12.21 8.23 -30.68
CA ARG A 465 12.72 7.20 -31.60
C ARG A 465 11.62 6.69 -32.52
N ALA A 466 10.48 6.27 -31.98
CA ALA A 466 9.38 5.71 -32.76
C ALA A 466 8.81 6.69 -33.79
N GLY A 467 8.58 7.95 -33.40
CA GLY A 467 8.08 8.99 -34.31
C GLY A 467 9.06 9.33 -35.44
N LYS A 468 10.38 9.35 -35.17
CA LYS A 468 11.43 9.52 -36.20
C LYS A 468 11.53 8.32 -37.16
N GLU A 469 11.18 7.12 -36.69
CA GLU A 469 11.12 5.91 -37.51
C GLU A 469 9.80 5.77 -38.28
N GLY A 470 8.77 6.55 -37.94
CA GLY A 470 7.41 6.37 -38.46
C GLY A 470 6.75 5.07 -37.98
N ARG A 471 7.20 4.52 -36.85
CA ARG A 471 6.76 3.23 -36.30
C ARG A 471 5.59 3.43 -35.33
N LYS A 472 4.55 2.59 -35.45
CA LYS A 472 3.42 2.54 -34.52
C LYS A 472 3.94 2.13 -33.14
N PHE A 473 3.72 3.00 -32.15
CA PHE A 473 4.24 2.84 -30.79
C PHE A 473 3.30 3.55 -29.81
N ARG A 474 2.84 2.83 -28.79
CA ARG A 474 1.91 3.35 -27.77
C ARG A 474 2.54 3.29 -26.38
N VAL A 475 2.42 4.38 -25.64
CA VAL A 475 2.62 4.46 -24.19
C VAL A 475 1.24 4.70 -23.59
N ILE A 476 0.73 3.72 -22.86
CA ILE A 476 -0.61 3.75 -22.24
C ILE A 476 -0.41 3.77 -20.74
N ILE A 477 -0.91 4.82 -20.09
CA ILE A 477 -0.76 5.10 -18.68
C ILE A 477 -2.15 5.08 -18.04
N VAL A 478 -2.33 4.24 -17.02
CA VAL A 478 -3.57 4.11 -16.24
C VAL A 478 -3.23 4.44 -14.79
N ILE A 479 -3.90 5.45 -14.24
CA ILE A 479 -3.56 6.09 -12.95
C ILE A 479 -4.84 6.51 -12.21
N PRO A 480 -4.83 6.78 -10.90
CA PRO A 480 -5.96 7.38 -10.20
C PRO A 480 -6.36 8.73 -10.82
N ALA A 481 -7.65 9.04 -10.76
CA ALA A 481 -8.17 10.35 -11.17
C ALA A 481 -7.77 11.43 -10.15
N ILE A 482 -7.81 11.09 -8.86
CA ILE A 482 -7.33 11.92 -7.75
C ILE A 482 -6.48 11.04 -6.79
N PRO A 483 -5.34 11.54 -6.27
CA PRO A 483 -4.61 10.85 -5.20
C PRO A 483 -5.48 10.64 -3.96
N GLY A 484 -5.56 9.41 -3.45
CA GLY A 484 -6.55 8.97 -2.46
C GLY A 484 -6.36 9.50 -1.04
N PHE A 485 -6.58 10.79 -0.84
CA PHE A 485 -6.59 11.50 0.45
C PHE A 485 -7.93 12.22 0.67
N ALA A 486 -8.36 12.35 1.93
CA ALA A 486 -9.68 12.91 2.25
C ALA A 486 -9.75 14.43 2.16
N GLY A 487 -10.92 14.92 1.73
CA GLY A 487 -11.30 16.33 1.75
C GLY A 487 -11.56 16.93 0.38
N ASP A 488 -12.24 18.08 0.37
CA ASP A 488 -12.55 18.82 -0.86
C ASP A 488 -11.27 19.41 -1.46
N LEU A 489 -11.10 19.33 -2.79
CA LEU A 489 -9.92 19.91 -3.46
C LEU A 489 -9.79 21.44 -3.28
N ARG A 490 -10.82 22.14 -2.78
CA ARG A 490 -10.78 23.56 -2.41
C ARG A 490 -10.22 23.81 -1.01
N ASP A 491 -10.22 22.82 -0.13
CA ASP A 491 -9.82 23.01 1.27
C ASP A 491 -8.30 23.20 1.43
N ASN A 492 -7.91 23.90 2.49
CA ASN A 492 -6.50 24.05 2.86
C ASN A 492 -5.85 22.70 3.25
N ALA A 493 -6.64 21.71 3.67
CA ALA A 493 -6.18 20.35 3.95
C ALA A 493 -5.69 19.64 2.67
N ALA A 494 -6.42 19.79 1.56
CA ALA A 494 -6.11 19.16 0.27
C ALA A 494 -4.91 19.79 -0.49
N ALA A 495 -4.15 20.70 0.15
CA ALA A 495 -2.97 21.32 -0.46
C ALA A 495 -1.90 20.29 -0.89
N GLY A 496 -1.75 19.19 -0.15
CA GLY A 496 -0.89 18.07 -0.53
C GLY A 496 -1.40 17.34 -1.78
N THR A 497 -2.68 16.98 -1.81
CA THR A 497 -3.36 16.36 -2.96
C THR A 497 -3.20 17.20 -4.21
N ARG A 498 -3.43 18.52 -4.12
CA ARG A 498 -3.26 19.45 -5.24
C ARG A 498 -1.81 19.55 -5.72
N ALA A 499 -0.82 19.51 -4.82
CA ALA A 499 0.60 19.52 -5.20
C ALA A 499 1.00 18.24 -5.97
N ILE A 500 0.55 17.08 -5.51
CA ILE A 500 0.75 15.78 -6.21
C ILE A 500 0.13 15.84 -7.61
N MET A 501 -1.11 16.31 -7.75
CA MET A 501 -1.77 16.47 -9.05
C MET A 501 -1.02 17.46 -9.97
N ASP A 502 -0.57 18.59 -9.43
CA ASP A 502 0.21 19.59 -10.18
C ASP A 502 1.55 19.04 -10.71
N TYR A 503 2.29 18.30 -9.88
CA TYR A 503 3.52 17.60 -10.31
C TYR A 503 3.23 16.49 -11.33
N GLN A 504 2.13 15.75 -11.18
CA GLN A 504 1.71 14.74 -12.16
C GLN A 504 1.38 15.37 -13.53
N TYR A 505 0.59 16.45 -13.56
CA TYR A 505 0.32 17.17 -14.81
C TYR A 505 1.56 17.82 -15.42
N LYS A 506 2.49 18.36 -14.61
CA LYS A 506 3.78 18.87 -15.07
C LYS A 506 4.71 17.78 -15.62
N SER A 507 4.56 16.55 -15.15
CA SER A 507 5.25 15.38 -15.71
C SER A 507 4.69 15.01 -17.08
N ILE A 508 3.36 14.97 -17.21
CA ILE A 508 2.65 14.54 -18.43
C ILE A 508 2.64 15.64 -19.51
N ASN A 509 1.88 16.73 -19.30
CA ASN A 509 1.49 17.66 -20.37
C ASN A 509 1.73 19.17 -20.11
N ARG A 510 1.94 19.62 -18.86
CA ARG A 510 2.01 21.05 -18.53
C ARG A 510 3.44 21.58 -18.54
N GLY A 511 3.70 22.55 -19.42
CA GLY A 511 5.00 23.23 -19.55
C GLY A 511 5.95 22.54 -20.53
N GLU A 512 7.00 23.27 -20.97
CA GLU A 512 7.91 22.81 -22.03
C GLU A 512 8.75 21.59 -21.62
N HIS A 513 9.00 21.40 -20.33
CA HIS A 513 9.75 20.27 -19.80
C HIS A 513 8.91 19.01 -19.54
N SER A 514 7.59 19.06 -19.69
CA SER A 514 6.74 17.85 -19.63
C SER A 514 7.10 16.84 -20.72
N ILE A 515 6.69 15.58 -20.57
CA ILE A 515 6.86 14.53 -21.59
C ILE A 515 6.32 15.01 -22.95
N PHE A 516 5.10 15.57 -22.98
CA PHE A 516 4.52 16.12 -24.20
C PHE A 516 5.33 17.31 -24.73
N GLY A 517 5.84 18.18 -23.84
CA GLY A 517 6.68 19.32 -24.21
C GLY A 517 7.99 18.90 -24.90
N GLN A 518 8.72 17.94 -24.34
CA GLN A 518 9.96 17.43 -24.95
C GLN A 518 9.73 16.61 -26.23
N ILE A 519 8.60 15.89 -26.37
CA ILE A 519 8.26 15.21 -27.63
C ILE A 519 7.94 16.25 -28.73
N ARG A 520 7.12 17.28 -28.43
CA ARG A 520 6.80 18.38 -29.37
C ARG A 520 8.04 19.16 -29.81
N LYS A 521 8.99 19.37 -28.91
CA LYS A 521 10.30 20.01 -29.17
C LYS A 521 11.13 19.28 -30.24
N GLU A 522 10.98 17.97 -30.36
CA GLU A 522 11.64 17.12 -31.37
C GLU A 522 10.86 17.02 -32.70
N GLY A 523 9.77 17.79 -32.85
CA GLY A 523 8.94 17.84 -34.06
C GLY A 523 7.94 16.70 -34.20
N ILE A 524 7.66 15.96 -33.12
CA ILE A 524 6.71 14.85 -33.07
C ILE A 524 5.48 15.27 -32.25
N ASP A 525 4.30 14.81 -32.65
CA ASP A 525 3.08 15.04 -31.89
C ASP A 525 2.86 13.91 -30.85
N PRO A 526 2.94 14.21 -29.54
CA PRO A 526 2.80 13.22 -28.46
C PRO A 526 1.42 12.56 -28.41
N GLU A 527 0.38 13.20 -28.94
CA GLU A 527 -1.00 12.68 -28.92
C GLU A 527 -1.19 11.45 -29.84
N ASN A 528 -0.17 11.10 -30.64
CA ASN A 528 -0.12 9.84 -31.41
C ASN A 528 0.63 8.71 -30.66
N HIS A 529 1.21 9.01 -29.49
CA HIS A 529 2.13 8.11 -28.79
C HIS A 529 1.82 7.91 -27.30
N VAL A 530 1.40 8.95 -26.57
CA VAL A 530 1.21 8.90 -25.12
C VAL A 530 -0.26 9.14 -24.77
N PHE A 531 -0.88 8.17 -24.13
CA PHE A 531 -2.31 8.15 -23.80
C PHE A 531 -2.50 7.89 -22.32
N VAL A 532 -3.38 8.65 -21.67
CA VAL A 532 -3.57 8.61 -20.21
C VAL A 532 -5.04 8.40 -19.87
N PHE A 533 -5.29 7.45 -18.98
CA PHE A 533 -6.61 6.99 -18.56
C PHE A 533 -6.70 6.90 -17.03
N ASN A 534 -7.91 6.91 -16.50
CA ASN A 534 -8.20 6.43 -15.13
C ASN A 534 -9.33 5.40 -15.21
N LEU A 535 -9.68 4.82 -14.07
CA LEU A 535 -10.76 3.85 -13.94
C LEU A 535 -11.88 4.41 -13.05
N ARG A 536 -13.13 4.06 -13.34
CA ARG A 536 -14.31 4.53 -12.61
C ARG A 536 -15.45 3.51 -12.70
N SER A 537 -16.11 3.24 -11.58
CA SER A 537 -17.22 2.29 -11.46
C SER A 537 -18.50 3.00 -10.97
N TYR A 538 -19.65 2.36 -11.15
CA TYR A 538 -20.96 2.81 -10.67
C TYR A 538 -21.70 1.69 -9.95
N ASP A 539 -22.62 2.05 -9.07
CA ASP A 539 -23.44 1.09 -8.35
C ASP A 539 -24.78 1.70 -7.89
N ARG A 540 -25.63 0.88 -7.29
CA ARG A 540 -26.88 1.28 -6.64
C ARG A 540 -26.85 0.79 -5.20
N LEU A 541 -26.87 1.71 -4.24
CA LEU A 541 -26.99 1.38 -2.81
C LEU A 541 -28.35 0.72 -2.54
N ASN A 542 -28.39 -0.51 -2.01
CA ASN A 542 -29.65 -1.24 -1.78
C ASN A 542 -30.44 -0.69 -0.56
N LYS A 543 -30.84 0.58 -0.60
CA LYS A 543 -31.63 1.26 0.45
C LYS A 543 -33.11 1.26 0.11
N THR A 544 -33.76 0.12 0.29
CA THR A 544 -35.18 -0.08 -0.10
C THR A 544 -36.17 0.71 0.77
N PRO A 545 -37.39 1.00 0.28
CA PRO A 545 -38.45 1.58 1.10
C PRO A 545 -38.79 0.73 2.33
N ALA A 546 -38.79 -0.61 2.18
CA ALA A 546 -39.01 -1.56 3.26
C ALA A 546 -37.93 -1.47 4.36
N MET A 547 -36.67 -1.25 3.99
CA MET A 547 -35.56 -1.01 4.91
C MET A 547 -35.76 0.31 5.69
N LYS A 548 -36.00 1.43 5.01
CA LYS A 548 -36.26 2.75 5.65
C LYS A 548 -37.42 2.66 6.64
N LYS A 549 -38.53 2.04 6.23
CA LYS A 549 -39.69 1.78 7.10
C LYS A 549 -39.36 0.88 8.29
N MET A 550 -38.49 -0.11 8.13
CA MET A 550 -38.06 -0.98 9.21
C MET A 550 -37.16 -0.25 10.23
N GLU A 551 -36.37 0.75 9.81
CA GLU A 551 -35.67 1.65 10.74
C GLU A 551 -36.67 2.46 11.57
N GLU A 552 -37.67 3.09 10.92
CA GLU A 552 -38.74 3.85 11.58
C GLU A 552 -39.56 3.01 12.58
N GLU A 553 -40.04 1.83 12.18
CA GLU A 553 -40.82 0.94 13.05
C GLU A 553 -39.94 0.29 14.14
N SER A 554 -38.67 0.01 13.87
CA SER A 554 -37.80 -0.67 14.83
C SER A 554 -37.26 0.28 15.90
N GLY A 555 -37.02 1.54 15.56
CA GLY A 555 -36.22 2.46 16.37
C GLY A 555 -34.78 1.98 16.52
N VAL A 556 -34.23 1.37 15.46
CA VAL A 556 -32.84 0.91 15.32
C VAL A 556 -32.46 1.17 13.86
N THR A 557 -31.41 1.94 13.64
CA THR A 557 -30.87 2.19 12.28
C THR A 557 -30.23 0.93 11.71
N TYR A 558 -30.14 0.82 10.39
CA TYR A 558 -29.39 -0.26 9.76
C TYR A 558 -27.92 -0.24 10.21
N GLN A 559 -27.30 0.95 10.29
CA GLN A 559 -25.92 1.11 10.73
C GLN A 559 -25.66 0.54 12.15
N GLU A 560 -26.59 0.70 13.10
CA GLU A 560 -26.49 0.06 14.42
C GLU A 560 -26.48 -1.48 14.35
N VAL A 561 -27.07 -2.07 13.31
CA VAL A 561 -27.10 -3.53 13.09
C VAL A 561 -25.85 -4.00 12.34
N GLN A 562 -25.37 -3.24 11.36
CA GLN A 562 -24.10 -3.52 10.68
C GLN A 562 -22.94 -3.49 11.67
N ARG A 563 -22.87 -2.45 12.52
CA ARG A 563 -21.89 -2.37 13.60
C ARG A 563 -22.04 -3.53 14.59
N ALA A 564 -23.24 -3.92 14.99
CA ALA A 564 -23.44 -5.07 15.88
C ALA A 564 -23.01 -6.41 15.23
N GLN A 565 -23.20 -6.57 13.92
CA GLN A 565 -22.72 -7.71 13.15
C GLN A 565 -21.19 -7.73 13.03
N ALA A 566 -20.58 -6.56 12.76
CA ALA A 566 -19.13 -6.39 12.77
C ALA A 566 -18.56 -6.70 14.17
N GLU A 567 -19.20 -6.25 15.25
CA GLU A 567 -18.81 -6.57 16.62
C GLU A 567 -18.89 -8.08 16.91
N GLU A 568 -19.86 -8.81 16.37
CA GLU A 568 -19.92 -10.28 16.52
C GLU A 568 -18.77 -11.01 15.79
N ILE A 569 -18.41 -10.60 14.57
CA ILE A 569 -17.42 -11.30 13.73
C ILE A 569 -15.97 -10.80 13.88
N MET A 570 -15.77 -9.57 14.34
CA MET A 570 -14.43 -8.97 14.57
C MET A 570 -13.96 -9.20 16.01
N SER A 571 -14.82 -9.08 17.03
CA SER A 571 -14.40 -9.20 18.45
C SER A 571 -14.06 -10.63 18.90
N SER A 572 -14.24 -11.63 18.03
CA SER A 572 -13.79 -13.01 18.23
C SER A 572 -12.25 -13.17 18.29
N GLY A 573 -11.50 -12.12 17.93
CA GLY A 573 -10.05 -12.02 18.15
C GLY A 573 -9.66 -11.78 19.61
N VAL A 574 -8.40 -12.07 19.96
CA VAL A 574 -7.93 -12.18 21.36
C VAL A 574 -7.87 -10.84 22.11
N HIS A 575 -9.01 -10.38 22.64
CA HIS A 575 -9.09 -9.33 23.66
C HIS A 575 -8.82 -9.83 25.10
N GLY A 576 -8.63 -11.13 25.30
CA GLY A 576 -8.34 -11.75 26.61
C GLY A 576 -6.92 -11.46 27.13
N GLY A 577 -6.61 -10.21 27.51
CA GLY A 577 -5.23 -9.77 27.75
C GLY A 577 -4.98 -8.50 28.57
N ALA A 578 -5.69 -8.30 29.68
CA ALA A 578 -5.40 -7.36 30.79
C ALA A 578 -5.56 -5.82 30.59
N GLU A 579 -6.36 -5.25 31.50
CA GLU A 579 -6.37 -3.85 32.00
C GLU A 579 -6.44 -2.68 30.99
N SER A 580 -7.68 -2.37 30.58
CA SER A 580 -8.11 -1.05 30.10
C SER A 580 -7.99 0.02 31.20
N SER A 581 -6.79 0.55 31.40
CA SER A 581 -6.50 1.64 32.35
C SER A 581 -6.88 3.03 31.82
N SER A 582 -8.13 3.16 31.34
CA SER A 582 -8.80 4.43 30.99
C SER A 582 -9.87 4.74 32.04
N SER A 583 -9.64 5.76 32.85
CA SER A 583 -10.53 6.12 33.97
C SER A 583 -11.70 7.03 33.54
N ASP A 584 -12.71 6.44 32.91
CA ASP A 584 -14.05 7.02 32.75
C ASP A 584 -15.11 5.95 33.11
N GLU A 585 -16.26 6.39 33.63
CA GLU A 585 -17.33 5.50 34.10
C GLU A 585 -18.20 5.00 32.93
N GLY A 586 -17.81 3.86 32.33
CA GLY A 586 -18.52 3.17 31.24
C GLY A 586 -19.05 1.78 31.62
N GLU A 587 -19.98 1.25 30.81
CA GLU A 587 -20.60 -0.07 30.98
C GLU A 587 -19.61 -1.22 30.69
N SER A 588 -19.87 -2.43 31.19
CA SER A 588 -18.93 -3.56 31.00
C SER A 588 -19.06 -4.21 29.62
N GLU A 589 -18.01 -4.89 29.15
CA GLU A 589 -18.07 -5.60 27.86
C GLU A 589 -19.21 -6.63 27.76
N ASP A 590 -19.63 -7.21 28.88
CA ASP A 590 -20.73 -8.18 28.90
C ASP A 590 -22.10 -7.48 28.84
N ASP A 591 -22.22 -6.29 29.45
CA ASP A 591 -23.41 -5.43 29.30
C ASP A 591 -23.57 -4.95 27.84
N GLU A 592 -22.47 -4.51 27.20
CA GLU A 592 -22.46 -4.16 25.77
C GLU A 592 -22.92 -5.35 24.92
N LYS A 593 -22.32 -6.54 25.12
CA LYS A 593 -22.65 -7.75 24.33
C LYS A 593 -24.11 -8.17 24.49
N GLU A 594 -24.67 -8.14 25.70
CA GLU A 594 -26.12 -8.39 25.86
C GLU A 594 -26.97 -7.32 25.16
N HIS A 595 -26.60 -6.04 25.29
CA HIS A 595 -27.35 -4.94 24.69
C HIS A 595 -27.32 -4.97 23.14
N PHE A 596 -26.16 -5.17 22.51
CA PHE A 596 -26.05 -5.32 21.05
C PHE A 596 -26.71 -6.61 20.55
N SER A 597 -26.58 -7.73 21.26
CA SER A 597 -27.30 -8.95 20.93
C SER A 597 -28.83 -8.74 21.00
N SER A 598 -29.31 -7.92 21.93
CA SER A 598 -30.73 -7.52 22.00
C SER A 598 -31.15 -6.65 20.82
N ARG A 599 -30.32 -5.70 20.37
CA ARG A 599 -30.57 -4.86 19.17
C ARG A 599 -30.68 -5.72 17.91
N LYS A 600 -29.70 -6.60 17.65
CA LYS A 600 -29.68 -7.51 16.50
C LYS A 600 -30.92 -8.42 16.50
N LYS A 601 -31.21 -9.09 17.61
CA LYS A 601 -32.43 -9.93 17.76
C LYS A 601 -33.74 -9.14 17.58
N LYS A 602 -33.81 -7.88 18.05
CA LYS A 602 -34.97 -6.99 17.88
C LYS A 602 -35.17 -6.59 16.41
N PHE A 603 -34.08 -6.40 15.66
CA PHE A 603 -34.12 -6.12 14.23
C PHE A 603 -34.48 -7.38 13.42
N GLU A 604 -33.82 -8.52 13.66
CA GLU A 604 -34.12 -9.82 13.03
C GLU A 604 -35.57 -10.26 13.26
N ALA A 605 -36.08 -10.14 14.50
CA ALA A 605 -37.47 -10.46 14.80
C ALA A 605 -38.46 -9.52 14.09
N ARG A 606 -38.06 -8.29 13.79
CA ARG A 606 -38.87 -7.32 13.02
C ARG A 606 -38.75 -7.55 11.50
N ARG A 607 -37.58 -7.89 10.97
CA ARG A 607 -37.36 -8.42 9.60
C ARG A 607 -38.27 -9.62 9.33
N ALA A 608 -38.26 -10.60 10.23
CA ALA A 608 -39.13 -11.77 10.17
C ALA A 608 -40.64 -11.44 10.28
N ALA A 609 -41.01 -10.43 11.07
CA ALA A 609 -42.41 -9.98 11.20
C ALA A 609 -42.90 -9.11 10.03
N ALA A 610 -42.01 -8.35 9.40
CA ALA A 610 -42.28 -7.53 8.21
C ALA A 610 -42.47 -8.37 6.94
N GLY A 611 -42.13 -9.67 6.99
CA GLY A 611 -42.24 -10.60 5.86
C GLY A 611 -40.97 -10.75 5.03
N LEU A 612 -39.93 -9.94 5.31
CA LEU A 612 -38.63 -9.94 4.62
C LEU A 612 -37.86 -11.24 4.88
N LYS A 613 -38.22 -12.28 4.11
CA LYS A 613 -37.46 -13.51 3.93
C LYS A 613 -36.50 -13.36 2.77
N ASN A 614 -35.41 -14.11 2.79
CA ASN A 614 -34.46 -14.20 1.69
C ASN A 614 -35.15 -14.59 0.37
N ASP A 615 -36.25 -15.36 0.42
CA ASP A 615 -37.09 -15.74 -0.73
C ASP A 615 -37.95 -14.60 -1.32
N GLN A 616 -37.87 -13.37 -0.81
CA GLN A 616 -38.78 -12.25 -1.17
C GLN A 616 -38.09 -10.92 -1.50
N VAL A 617 -36.76 -10.81 -1.41
CA VAL A 617 -36.03 -9.63 -1.90
C VAL A 617 -35.84 -9.79 -3.40
N ILE A 618 -36.29 -8.79 -4.19
CA ILE A 618 -36.25 -8.87 -5.66
C ILE A 618 -35.05 -8.07 -6.21
N SER A 619 -34.63 -7.00 -5.54
CA SER A 619 -33.50 -6.18 -5.98
C SER A 619 -32.13 -6.71 -5.54
N GLU A 620 -31.14 -6.58 -6.42
CA GLU A 620 -29.76 -7.00 -6.20
C GLU A 620 -29.05 -6.03 -5.23
N ASP A 621 -28.13 -6.56 -4.41
CA ASP A 621 -27.39 -5.76 -3.40
C ASP A 621 -26.31 -4.84 -4.02
N SER A 622 -25.79 -5.23 -5.19
CA SER A 622 -24.89 -4.43 -6.05
C SER A 622 -25.16 -4.74 -7.53
N VAL A 623 -25.04 -3.72 -8.38
CA VAL A 623 -25.19 -3.78 -9.84
C VAL A 623 -23.90 -3.41 -10.59
N ALA A 624 -22.76 -3.31 -9.91
CA ALA A 624 -21.47 -3.08 -10.55
C ALA A 624 -21.10 -4.20 -11.55
N LYS A 625 -21.57 -5.43 -11.29
CA LYS A 625 -21.49 -6.57 -12.23
C LYS A 625 -22.06 -6.27 -13.62
N ASN A 626 -23.04 -5.38 -13.73
CA ASN A 626 -23.70 -5.07 -15.00
C ASN A 626 -22.77 -4.34 -16.00
N ALA A 627 -21.59 -3.85 -15.57
CA ALA A 627 -20.53 -3.39 -16.47
C ALA A 627 -19.77 -4.53 -17.20
N MET A 628 -19.93 -5.78 -16.75
CA MET A 628 -19.10 -6.94 -17.14
C MET A 628 -19.73 -7.81 -18.26
N LEU A 629 -18.96 -8.79 -18.75
CA LEU A 629 -19.33 -9.61 -19.90
C LEU A 629 -20.46 -10.58 -19.58
N GLY A 630 -21.53 -10.55 -20.39
CA GLY A 630 -22.65 -11.48 -20.30
C GLY A 630 -23.69 -11.15 -19.24
N GLU A 631 -23.42 -10.18 -18.37
CA GLU A 631 -24.36 -9.69 -17.36
C GLU A 631 -25.48 -8.82 -17.97
N LYS A 632 -26.61 -8.76 -17.25
CA LYS A 632 -27.81 -7.99 -17.65
C LYS A 632 -27.48 -6.51 -17.83
N LYS A 633 -28.31 -5.79 -18.57
CA LYS A 633 -28.30 -4.32 -18.55
C LYS A 633 -28.95 -3.76 -17.29
N VAL A 634 -28.62 -2.52 -16.95
CA VAL A 634 -29.23 -1.82 -15.80
C VAL A 634 -30.73 -1.57 -16.04
N SER A 635 -31.16 -1.37 -17.29
CA SER A 635 -32.57 -1.32 -17.66
C SER A 635 -33.33 -2.66 -17.53
N GLU A 636 -32.61 -3.78 -17.40
CA GLU A 636 -33.17 -5.14 -17.32
C GLU A 636 -33.26 -5.65 -15.87
N GLU A 637 -32.70 -4.91 -14.91
CA GLU A 637 -32.78 -5.22 -13.48
C GLU A 637 -34.14 -4.89 -12.86
N GLN A 638 -34.47 -5.61 -11.79
CA GLN A 638 -35.73 -5.48 -11.05
C GLN A 638 -35.52 -4.76 -9.72
N TRP A 639 -36.48 -3.91 -9.37
CA TRP A 639 -36.41 -2.98 -8.25
C TRP A 639 -37.64 -3.13 -7.37
N ASP A 640 -37.48 -3.07 -6.05
CA ASP A 640 -38.58 -3.31 -5.11
C ASP A 640 -39.63 -2.18 -5.13
N GLU A 641 -40.88 -2.54 -4.88
CA GLU A 641 -42.06 -1.66 -4.72
C GLU A 641 -42.44 -0.69 -5.86
N ASN A 642 -41.62 -0.52 -6.92
CA ASN A 642 -41.81 0.42 -8.04
C ASN A 642 -41.76 1.93 -7.67
N ASP A 643 -41.10 2.32 -6.56
CA ASP A 643 -40.86 3.73 -6.23
C ASP A 643 -39.61 4.28 -6.96
N TYR A 644 -39.72 4.41 -8.29
CA TYR A 644 -38.62 4.83 -9.18
C TYR A 644 -38.11 6.27 -8.95
N GLU A 645 -38.81 7.10 -8.18
CA GLU A 645 -38.28 8.40 -7.76
C GLU A 645 -37.31 8.27 -6.58
N GLN A 646 -37.50 7.27 -5.71
CA GLN A 646 -36.61 7.00 -4.60
C GLN A 646 -35.28 6.36 -5.02
N GLU A 647 -35.27 5.50 -6.05
CA GLU A 647 -34.04 4.88 -6.55
C GLU A 647 -33.03 5.90 -7.11
N LYS A 648 -33.45 7.13 -7.42
CA LYS A 648 -32.55 8.23 -7.81
C LYS A 648 -31.69 8.74 -6.65
N GLU A 649 -32.06 8.45 -5.40
CA GLU A 649 -31.23 8.68 -4.23
C GLU A 649 -30.13 7.62 -4.05
N ASN A 650 -30.25 6.48 -4.72
CA ASN A 650 -29.42 5.29 -4.50
C ASN A 650 -28.28 5.12 -5.52
N TRP A 651 -28.34 5.80 -6.69
CA TRP A 651 -27.30 5.75 -7.71
C TRP A 651 -26.02 6.48 -7.29
N VAL A 652 -24.90 5.76 -7.30
CA VAL A 652 -23.56 6.26 -6.94
C VAL A 652 -22.52 5.91 -8.00
N GLN A 653 -21.47 6.72 -8.09
CA GLN A 653 -20.22 6.41 -8.78
C GLN A 653 -19.02 6.84 -7.94
N GLU A 654 -17.88 6.20 -8.17
CA GLU A 654 -16.59 6.57 -7.59
C GLU A 654 -15.45 6.16 -8.52
N GLU A 655 -14.29 6.81 -8.41
CA GLU A 655 -13.09 6.34 -9.10
C GLU A 655 -12.66 4.96 -8.57
N LEU A 656 -12.27 4.07 -9.49
CA LEU A 656 -11.64 2.80 -9.17
C LEU A 656 -10.16 3.11 -8.94
N TYR A 657 -9.72 3.02 -7.69
CA TYR A 657 -8.41 3.51 -7.29
C TYR A 657 -7.31 2.55 -7.76
N VAL A 658 -6.59 2.98 -8.80
CA VAL A 658 -5.45 2.27 -9.39
C VAL A 658 -4.28 2.32 -8.41
N HIS A 659 -4.17 1.32 -7.53
CA HIS A 659 -3.04 1.19 -6.62
C HIS A 659 -1.91 0.33 -7.19
N GLY A 660 -2.17 -0.53 -8.17
CA GLY A 660 -1.15 -1.37 -8.82
C GLY A 660 0.11 -0.60 -9.23
N LYS A 661 1.28 -1.25 -9.14
CA LYS A 661 2.57 -0.70 -9.59
C LYS A 661 3.19 -1.62 -10.64
N THR A 662 2.56 -1.66 -11.82
CA THR A 662 2.83 -2.63 -12.87
C THR A 662 3.20 -1.94 -14.18
N CYS A 663 4.24 -2.42 -14.85
CA CYS A 663 4.59 -1.98 -16.20
C CYS A 663 4.83 -3.19 -17.11
N ILE A 664 4.28 -3.16 -18.32
CA ILE A 664 4.40 -4.25 -19.30
C ILE A 664 4.92 -3.67 -20.60
N VAL A 665 6.03 -4.22 -21.10
CA VAL A 665 6.74 -3.72 -22.28
C VAL A 665 6.80 -4.78 -23.36
N ASP A 666 6.36 -4.37 -24.56
CA ASP A 666 6.33 -5.17 -25.80
C ASP A 666 5.72 -6.57 -25.67
N ASP A 667 4.76 -6.76 -24.76
CA ASP A 667 4.16 -8.07 -24.41
C ASP A 667 5.21 -9.14 -24.03
N ARG A 668 6.42 -8.73 -23.60
CA ARG A 668 7.55 -9.63 -23.26
C ARG A 668 8.04 -9.48 -21.83
N ILE A 669 8.25 -8.24 -21.39
CA ILE A 669 8.75 -7.92 -20.06
C ILE A 669 7.58 -7.42 -19.21
N ALA A 670 7.44 -7.98 -18.01
CA ALA A 670 6.57 -7.45 -16.96
C ALA A 670 7.42 -6.98 -15.77
N ILE A 671 7.01 -5.88 -15.18
CA ILE A 671 7.56 -5.27 -13.97
C ILE A 671 6.40 -5.19 -12.98
N CYS A 672 6.58 -5.70 -11.76
CA CYS A 672 5.57 -5.61 -10.70
C CYS A 672 6.23 -5.54 -9.33
N GLY A 673 5.63 -4.81 -8.41
CA GLY A 673 6.16 -4.63 -7.06
C GLY A 673 5.44 -3.52 -6.33
N SER A 674 6.20 -2.82 -5.49
CA SER A 674 5.70 -1.78 -4.58
C SER A 674 5.99 -0.34 -5.05
N SER A 675 6.99 -0.17 -5.91
CA SER A 675 7.53 1.13 -6.32
C SER A 675 6.61 1.94 -7.22
N ASN A 676 6.18 3.10 -6.74
CA ASN A 676 5.45 4.08 -7.55
C ASN A 676 6.36 4.80 -8.55
N ILE A 677 5.79 5.50 -9.54
CA ILE A 677 6.54 6.43 -10.40
C ILE A 677 6.49 7.81 -9.72
N ASN A 678 7.39 7.99 -8.75
CA ASN A 678 7.66 9.22 -8.02
C ASN A 678 9.09 9.18 -7.44
N ASP A 679 9.67 10.32 -7.06
CA ASP A 679 11.03 10.39 -6.48
C ASP A 679 11.12 9.64 -5.14
N ARG A 680 10.04 9.65 -4.35
CA ARG A 680 9.89 8.87 -3.11
C ARG A 680 10.21 7.37 -3.29
N SER A 681 9.76 6.75 -4.38
CA SER A 681 9.98 5.33 -4.67
C SER A 681 11.21 5.06 -5.55
N GLN A 682 11.64 6.02 -6.38
CA GLN A 682 12.62 5.79 -7.46
C GLN A 682 14.05 6.24 -7.15
N LEU A 683 14.30 7.14 -6.20
CA LEU A 683 15.67 7.65 -5.96
C LEU A 683 16.53 6.74 -5.06
N GLY A 684 15.94 5.75 -4.38
CA GLY A 684 16.64 4.79 -3.52
C GLY A 684 16.95 5.28 -2.10
N ASN A 685 17.06 6.60 -1.90
CA ASN A 685 17.37 7.25 -0.62
C ASN A 685 16.13 7.72 0.18
N HIS A 686 14.94 7.52 -0.37
CA HIS A 686 13.64 7.88 0.22
C HIS A 686 12.97 6.61 0.77
N ASP A 687 11.79 6.19 0.28
CA ASP A 687 11.14 4.98 0.77
C ASP A 687 11.87 3.72 0.29
N SER A 688 11.81 2.64 1.09
CA SER A 688 12.29 1.33 0.62
C SER A 688 11.20 0.62 -0.16
N GLU A 689 11.61 0.01 -1.26
CA GLU A 689 10.73 -0.62 -2.26
C GLU A 689 11.39 -1.88 -2.81
N LEU A 690 10.58 -2.87 -3.18
CA LEU A 690 11.02 -4.11 -3.81
C LEU A 690 10.11 -4.41 -5.01
N THR A 691 10.75 -4.74 -6.14
CA THR A 691 10.10 -4.95 -7.44
C THR A 691 10.78 -6.10 -8.17
N ILE A 692 10.00 -6.90 -8.91
CA ILE A 692 10.49 -8.01 -9.73
C ILE A 692 10.34 -7.68 -11.22
N ILE A 693 11.44 -7.83 -11.96
CA ILE A 693 11.49 -7.78 -13.42
C ILE A 693 11.36 -9.21 -13.94
N MET A 694 10.52 -9.43 -14.95
CA MET A 694 10.15 -10.76 -15.44
C MET A 694 10.11 -10.79 -16.97
N GLU A 695 10.85 -11.70 -17.59
CA GLU A 695 10.73 -12.06 -19.01
C GLU A 695 10.49 -13.57 -19.11
N ASP A 696 9.43 -13.99 -19.77
CA ASP A 696 9.07 -15.40 -19.87
C ASP A 696 9.75 -16.05 -21.07
N THR A 697 10.56 -17.10 -20.84
CA THR A 697 11.19 -17.87 -21.92
C THR A 697 10.20 -18.79 -22.65
N ASN A 698 9.00 -18.97 -22.11
CA ASN A 698 7.87 -19.56 -22.82
C ASN A 698 7.29 -18.55 -23.82
N ALA A 699 7.56 -18.74 -25.10
CA ALA A 699 7.02 -17.89 -26.16
C ALA A 699 5.53 -18.16 -26.41
N LEU A 700 4.69 -17.14 -26.27
CA LEU A 700 3.29 -17.15 -26.72
C LEU A 700 3.20 -16.59 -28.15
N PRO A 701 2.70 -17.37 -29.13
CA PRO A 701 2.39 -16.84 -30.45
C PRO A 701 1.33 -15.74 -30.35
N SER A 702 1.69 -14.54 -30.80
CA SER A 702 0.84 -13.34 -30.72
C SER A 702 0.91 -12.55 -32.02
N ILE A 703 0.25 -11.39 -32.06
CA ILE A 703 0.31 -10.45 -33.18
C ILE A 703 0.74 -9.09 -32.63
N MET A 704 1.50 -8.31 -33.41
CA MET A 704 1.93 -6.95 -33.08
C MET A 704 2.00 -6.10 -34.35
N ASP A 705 1.22 -5.00 -34.41
CA ASP A 705 1.09 -4.15 -35.60
C ASP A 705 0.73 -4.96 -36.87
N GLY A 706 -0.23 -5.89 -36.73
CA GLY A 706 -0.70 -6.78 -37.79
C GLY A 706 0.27 -7.86 -38.25
N ARG A 707 1.38 -8.11 -37.51
CA ARG A 707 2.42 -9.09 -37.87
C ARG A 707 2.55 -10.19 -36.83
N GLU A 708 2.96 -11.38 -37.26
CA GLU A 708 3.32 -12.48 -36.35
C GLU A 708 4.39 -12.02 -35.35
N TYR A 709 4.15 -12.26 -34.07
CA TYR A 709 5.01 -11.85 -32.97
C TYR A 709 5.20 -13.00 -31.97
N GLN A 710 6.31 -13.00 -31.25
CA GLN A 710 6.60 -13.97 -30.19
C GLN A 710 6.67 -13.20 -28.87
N ALA A 711 5.58 -13.28 -28.12
CA ALA A 711 5.40 -12.60 -26.85
C ALA A 711 5.93 -13.46 -25.69
N GLY A 712 6.22 -12.86 -24.55
CA GLY A 712 6.51 -13.59 -23.31
C GLY A 712 5.20 -13.99 -22.65
N HIS A 713 4.95 -15.28 -22.47
CA HIS A 713 3.64 -15.80 -22.03
C HIS A 713 3.11 -15.13 -20.75
N HIS A 714 3.91 -15.02 -19.68
CA HIS A 714 3.52 -14.31 -18.46
C HIS A 714 3.09 -12.85 -18.72
N ALA A 715 3.92 -12.06 -19.42
CA ALA A 715 3.64 -10.64 -19.68
C ALA A 715 2.41 -10.42 -20.57
N ALA A 716 2.28 -11.19 -21.65
CA ALA A 716 1.16 -11.09 -22.57
C ALA A 716 -0.17 -11.55 -21.95
N THR A 717 -0.18 -12.62 -21.15
CA THR A 717 -1.41 -13.10 -20.49
C THR A 717 -1.90 -12.13 -19.41
N LEU A 718 -0.99 -11.52 -18.64
CA LEU A 718 -1.33 -10.44 -17.71
C LEU A 718 -1.96 -9.25 -18.44
N ARG A 719 -1.32 -8.76 -19.50
CA ARG A 719 -1.78 -7.62 -20.31
C ARG A 719 -3.10 -7.93 -21.03
N ARG A 720 -3.34 -9.17 -21.45
CA ARG A 720 -4.63 -9.64 -21.98
C ARG A 720 -5.73 -9.56 -20.92
N MET A 721 -5.46 -9.98 -19.68
CA MET A 721 -6.48 -9.98 -18.63
C MET A 721 -6.82 -8.58 -18.12
N LEU A 722 -5.82 -7.74 -17.80
CA LEU A 722 -6.02 -6.34 -17.41
C LEU A 722 -6.85 -5.58 -18.46
N TRP A 723 -6.51 -5.73 -19.75
CA TRP A 723 -7.27 -5.07 -20.82
C TRP A 723 -8.70 -5.59 -20.96
N ARG A 724 -8.94 -6.88 -20.68
CA ARG A 724 -10.29 -7.45 -20.73
C ARG A 724 -11.14 -7.02 -19.54
N GLU A 725 -10.55 -6.86 -18.36
CA GLU A 725 -11.22 -6.30 -17.19
C GLU A 725 -11.66 -4.84 -17.44
N HIS A 726 -10.71 -3.97 -17.80
CA HIS A 726 -10.97 -2.53 -18.00
C HIS A 726 -11.98 -2.23 -19.11
N LEU A 727 -12.19 -3.17 -20.05
CA LEU A 727 -13.17 -3.11 -21.14
C LEU A 727 -14.47 -3.89 -20.86
N GLY A 728 -14.62 -4.60 -19.74
CA GLY A 728 -15.82 -5.39 -19.43
C GLY A 728 -15.97 -6.67 -20.26
N LEU A 729 -14.84 -7.28 -20.66
CA LEU A 729 -14.71 -8.49 -21.50
C LEU A 729 -14.31 -9.74 -20.68
N LEU A 730 -14.54 -9.69 -19.36
CA LEU A 730 -14.52 -10.81 -18.42
C LEU A 730 -15.90 -10.93 -17.74
N PRO A 731 -16.36 -12.13 -17.38
CA PRO A 731 -17.58 -12.29 -16.57
C PRO A 731 -17.32 -11.79 -15.13
N ALA A 732 -18.38 -11.42 -14.41
CA ALA A 732 -18.28 -11.05 -13.01
C ALA A 732 -17.83 -12.24 -12.13
N GLN A 733 -17.01 -11.98 -11.12
CA GLN A 733 -16.46 -12.98 -10.21
C GLN A 733 -17.42 -13.28 -9.03
N PRO A 734 -17.63 -14.56 -8.66
CA PRO A 734 -18.28 -14.91 -7.39
C PRO A 734 -17.34 -14.65 -6.19
N LEU A 735 -17.90 -14.44 -4.99
CA LEU A 735 -17.11 -14.20 -3.76
C LEU A 735 -16.20 -15.38 -3.40
N ASP A 736 -16.68 -16.62 -3.57
CA ASP A 736 -15.83 -17.80 -3.44
C ASP A 736 -14.92 -17.94 -4.66
N ALA A 737 -13.66 -18.29 -4.40
CA ALA A 737 -12.60 -18.47 -5.38
C ALA A 737 -11.89 -19.83 -5.23
N SER A 738 -12.46 -20.76 -4.44
CA SER A 738 -11.87 -22.07 -4.15
C SER A 738 -11.67 -22.95 -5.40
N GLU A 739 -12.57 -22.83 -6.39
CA GLU A 739 -12.47 -23.51 -7.69
C GLU A 739 -11.90 -22.61 -8.80
N ASP A 740 -11.51 -21.37 -8.48
CA ASP A 740 -10.99 -20.40 -9.45
C ASP A 740 -9.48 -20.61 -9.66
N PRO A 741 -9.02 -20.98 -10.88
CA PRO A 741 -7.61 -21.22 -11.13
C PRO A 741 -6.75 -19.96 -10.95
N ASN A 742 -7.28 -18.74 -11.11
CA ASN A 742 -6.50 -17.52 -10.92
C ASN A 742 -6.31 -17.18 -9.43
N ALA A 743 -7.20 -17.61 -8.55
CA ALA A 743 -7.12 -17.41 -7.10
C ALA A 743 -6.25 -18.42 -6.32
N GLN A 744 -5.65 -19.41 -6.98
CA GLN A 744 -4.81 -20.42 -6.32
C GLN A 744 -3.30 -20.08 -6.29
N PRO A 745 -2.52 -20.63 -5.35
CA PRO A 745 -1.05 -20.54 -5.35
C PRO A 745 -0.36 -21.13 -6.60
N PRO A 746 0.89 -20.70 -6.93
CA PRO A 746 1.57 -21.13 -8.15
C PRO A 746 1.93 -22.63 -8.18
N ASP A 747 2.00 -23.33 -7.04
CA ASP A 747 2.21 -24.79 -7.00
C ASP A 747 0.97 -25.59 -7.45
N VAL A 748 -0.23 -25.00 -7.37
CA VAL A 748 -1.51 -25.66 -7.69
C VAL A 748 -1.76 -25.68 -9.19
N CYS A 749 -1.78 -24.52 -9.84
CA CYS A 749 -2.13 -24.38 -11.26
C CYS A 749 -1.54 -23.09 -11.88
N PRO A 750 -1.36 -23.03 -13.22
CA PRO A 750 -1.05 -21.79 -13.92
C PRO A 750 -2.26 -20.84 -13.95
N ASN A 751 -2.04 -19.58 -14.35
CA ASN A 751 -3.13 -18.66 -14.68
C ASN A 751 -4.00 -19.20 -15.84
N HIS A 752 -5.26 -18.79 -15.85
CA HIS A 752 -6.21 -19.00 -16.94
C HIS A 752 -6.66 -17.64 -17.49
N TRP A 753 -6.37 -17.36 -18.76
CA TRP A 753 -6.68 -16.09 -19.43
C TRP A 753 -7.80 -16.21 -20.48
N HIS A 754 -8.58 -17.29 -20.44
CA HIS A 754 -9.64 -17.62 -21.41
C HIS A 754 -9.10 -17.68 -22.85
N GLU A 755 -8.03 -18.47 -23.04
CA GLU A 755 -7.31 -18.63 -24.30
C GLU A 755 -8.25 -18.94 -25.48
N GLY A 756 -8.11 -18.18 -26.57
CA GLY A 756 -8.75 -18.52 -27.83
C GLY A 756 -10.27 -18.33 -27.86
N ASP A 757 -10.88 -17.60 -26.91
CA ASP A 757 -12.22 -17.02 -27.08
C ASP A 757 -12.20 -15.84 -28.08
N GLU A 758 -13.30 -15.09 -28.25
CA GLU A 758 -13.33 -13.95 -29.18
C GLU A 758 -12.65 -12.68 -28.64
N TRP A 759 -12.57 -12.53 -27.32
CA TRP A 759 -12.04 -11.36 -26.63
C TRP A 759 -10.53 -11.43 -26.47
N ASP A 760 -9.98 -12.61 -26.16
CA ASP A 760 -8.55 -12.92 -26.21
C ASP A 760 -7.96 -12.65 -27.60
N LYS A 761 -8.71 -12.98 -28.66
CA LYS A 761 -8.34 -12.62 -30.05
C LYS A 761 -8.39 -11.12 -30.28
N LEU A 762 -9.42 -10.42 -29.80
CA LEU A 762 -9.53 -8.96 -29.93
C LEU A 762 -8.36 -8.23 -29.26
N VAL A 763 -7.96 -8.66 -28.04
CA VAL A 763 -6.82 -8.09 -27.31
C VAL A 763 -5.48 -8.78 -27.63
N THR A 764 -5.38 -9.60 -28.68
CA THR A 764 -4.11 -10.28 -29.05
C THR A 764 -3.08 -9.30 -29.62
N ASP A 765 -3.49 -8.34 -30.46
CA ASP A 765 -2.61 -7.28 -30.99
C ASP A 765 -2.93 -5.94 -30.30
N PRO A 766 -2.12 -5.51 -29.30
CA PRO A 766 -2.35 -4.25 -28.59
C PRO A 766 -2.05 -3.01 -29.45
N LEU A 767 -1.48 -3.20 -30.65
CA LEU A 767 -1.29 -2.15 -31.66
C LEU A 767 -2.32 -2.20 -32.79
N SER A 768 -3.27 -3.14 -32.79
CA SER A 768 -4.38 -3.14 -33.76
C SER A 768 -5.25 -1.88 -33.65
N ASP A 769 -5.98 -1.59 -34.72
CA ASP A 769 -6.97 -0.50 -34.74
C ASP A 769 -8.31 -0.94 -34.17
N ASP A 770 -8.70 -2.22 -34.31
CA ASP A 770 -9.96 -2.73 -33.77
C ASP A 770 -10.01 -2.66 -32.23
N VAL A 771 -8.97 -3.13 -31.53
CA VAL A 771 -8.89 -3.01 -30.07
C VAL A 771 -8.80 -1.55 -29.62
N TRP A 772 -8.15 -0.69 -30.41
CA TRP A 772 -7.95 0.72 -30.06
C TRP A 772 -9.20 1.57 -30.26
N ASN A 773 -9.97 1.26 -31.32
CA ASN A 773 -11.28 1.84 -31.54
C ASN A 773 -12.22 1.46 -30.39
N LEU A 774 -12.24 0.19 -29.94
CA LEU A 774 -13.00 -0.21 -28.76
C LEU A 774 -12.50 0.52 -27.50
N TRP A 775 -11.20 0.51 -27.22
CA TRP A 775 -10.59 1.14 -26.04
C TRP A 775 -10.95 2.63 -25.93
N THR A 776 -10.73 3.39 -27.01
CA THR A 776 -11.00 4.83 -27.03
C THR A 776 -12.49 5.15 -27.12
N GLN A 777 -13.31 4.35 -27.81
CA GLN A 777 -14.76 4.53 -27.83
C GLN A 777 -15.38 4.24 -26.46
N GLN A 778 -14.93 3.19 -25.76
CA GLN A 778 -15.44 2.85 -24.43
C GLN A 778 -15.00 3.87 -23.39
N ALA A 779 -13.73 4.28 -23.39
CA ALA A 779 -13.24 5.38 -22.55
C ALA A 779 -14.06 6.67 -22.76
N THR A 780 -14.34 7.05 -24.00
CA THR A 780 -15.16 8.23 -24.32
C THR A 780 -16.61 8.06 -23.83
N THR A 781 -17.23 6.92 -24.11
CA THR A 781 -18.62 6.62 -23.75
C THR A 781 -18.82 6.63 -22.23
N ASN A 782 -17.92 5.97 -21.50
CA ASN A 782 -17.94 5.94 -20.04
C ASN A 782 -17.75 7.36 -19.49
N THR A 783 -16.73 8.10 -19.95
CA THR A 783 -16.45 9.48 -19.49
C THR A 783 -17.66 10.40 -19.69
N ASP A 784 -18.30 10.34 -20.86
CA ASP A 784 -19.47 11.16 -21.18
C ASP A 784 -20.70 10.81 -20.32
N VAL A 785 -20.93 9.52 -20.01
CA VAL A 785 -22.02 9.10 -19.12
C VAL A 785 -21.75 9.52 -17.67
N PHE A 786 -20.54 9.30 -17.16
CA PHE A 786 -20.17 9.69 -15.80
C PHE A 786 -20.26 11.21 -15.58
N ARG A 787 -19.79 12.01 -16.56
CA ARG A 787 -19.97 13.47 -16.57
C ARG A 787 -21.45 13.85 -16.58
N HIS A 788 -22.25 13.23 -17.44
CA HIS A 788 -23.66 13.59 -17.66
C HIS A 788 -24.59 13.27 -16.48
N LEU A 789 -24.44 12.09 -15.87
CA LEU A 789 -25.33 11.63 -14.79
C LEU A 789 -24.93 12.16 -13.42
N PHE A 790 -23.63 12.13 -13.12
CA PHE A 790 -23.11 12.33 -11.77
C PHE A 790 -22.34 13.64 -11.58
N HIS A 791 -22.03 14.37 -12.66
CA HIS A 791 -21.00 15.42 -12.63
C HIS A 791 -19.72 14.88 -11.96
N ALA A 792 -19.25 13.71 -12.44
CA ALA A 792 -18.05 13.08 -11.91
C ALA A 792 -16.83 14.00 -12.10
N ASP A 793 -16.10 14.25 -11.02
CA ASP A 793 -14.83 14.98 -11.03
C ASP A 793 -13.63 14.01 -10.93
N PRO A 794 -12.44 14.38 -11.43
CA PRO A 794 -12.12 15.59 -12.21
C PRO A 794 -12.61 15.53 -13.67
N ASP A 795 -12.65 16.67 -14.38
CA ASP A 795 -13.08 16.76 -15.79
C ASP A 795 -12.43 17.93 -16.56
N ASP A 796 -12.23 17.77 -17.87
CA ASP A 796 -11.53 18.74 -18.75
C ASP A 796 -12.32 20.03 -19.07
N ASN A 797 -13.62 20.07 -18.74
CA ASN A 797 -14.40 21.31 -18.80
C ASN A 797 -14.16 22.22 -17.57
N ILE A 798 -13.56 21.69 -16.50
CA ILE A 798 -13.30 22.40 -15.25
C ILE A 798 -11.88 22.96 -15.29
N ARG A 799 -11.70 24.22 -15.69
CA ARG A 799 -10.37 24.80 -15.93
C ARG A 799 -9.88 25.73 -14.81
N THR A 800 -10.77 26.13 -13.92
CA THR A 800 -10.53 27.01 -12.78
C THR A 800 -11.28 26.53 -11.53
N PHE A 801 -10.92 27.02 -10.34
CA PHE A 801 -11.69 26.76 -9.11
C PHE A 801 -13.11 27.33 -9.16
N ASP A 802 -13.35 28.41 -9.91
CA ASP A 802 -14.70 28.94 -10.17
C ASP A 802 -15.53 27.94 -10.98
N ASP A 803 -14.95 27.30 -12.00
CA ASP A 803 -15.63 26.23 -12.75
C ASP A 803 -15.94 25.04 -11.81
N TYR A 804 -14.98 24.64 -10.97
CA TYR A 804 -15.15 23.52 -10.03
C TYR A 804 -16.28 23.80 -9.02
N GLN A 805 -16.32 25.01 -8.45
CA GLN A 805 -17.40 25.43 -7.54
C GLN A 805 -18.78 25.48 -8.24
N ASN A 806 -18.85 25.71 -9.54
CA ASN A 806 -20.10 25.71 -10.31
C ASN A 806 -20.50 24.31 -10.81
N PHE A 807 -19.55 23.39 -10.94
CA PHE A 807 -19.75 22.02 -11.41
C PHE A 807 -20.20 21.06 -10.29
N LEU A 808 -19.61 21.20 -9.09
CA LEU A 808 -19.93 20.37 -7.92
C LEU A 808 -21.41 20.45 -7.51
N PRO A 809 -21.97 19.37 -6.92
CA PRO A 809 -23.33 19.38 -6.39
C PRO A 809 -23.53 20.47 -5.33
N ARG A 810 -24.76 21.02 -5.30
CA ARG A 810 -25.20 21.96 -4.27
C ARG A 810 -25.68 21.20 -3.02
N ASN A 811 -25.83 21.93 -1.92
CA ASN A 811 -25.87 21.46 -0.53
C ASN A 811 -26.90 20.37 -0.13
N ASP A 812 -27.70 19.84 -1.06
CA ASP A 812 -28.67 18.75 -0.86
C ASP A 812 -28.29 17.43 -1.56
N THR A 813 -27.20 17.41 -2.33
CA THR A 813 -26.71 16.21 -3.04
C THR A 813 -25.31 15.83 -2.57
N LYS A 814 -25.15 14.57 -2.17
CA LYS A 814 -23.88 14.00 -1.68
C LYS A 814 -22.89 13.81 -2.83
N GLN A 815 -21.60 13.73 -2.50
CA GLN A 815 -20.56 13.33 -3.45
C GLN A 815 -20.82 11.93 -4.04
N GLY A 816 -20.41 11.70 -5.28
CA GLY A 816 -20.62 10.45 -6.01
C GLY A 816 -22.07 10.19 -6.47
N HIS A 817 -23.08 10.89 -5.93
CA HIS A 817 -24.48 10.63 -6.23
C HIS A 817 -24.95 11.35 -7.52
N LEU A 818 -26.07 10.89 -8.08
CA LEU A 818 -26.68 11.41 -9.28
C LEU A 818 -26.99 12.92 -9.16
N TYR A 819 -26.35 13.75 -10.00
CA TYR A 819 -26.34 15.21 -9.86
C TYR A 819 -27.72 15.84 -10.11
N ASN A 820 -28.46 15.35 -11.11
CA ASN A 820 -29.79 15.83 -11.45
C ASN A 820 -30.88 14.81 -11.08
N LYS A 821 -31.30 14.80 -9.82
CA LYS A 821 -32.40 13.96 -9.30
C LYS A 821 -33.74 14.13 -10.03
N PHE A 822 -33.93 15.19 -10.82
CA PHE A 822 -35.12 15.41 -11.65
C PHE A 822 -35.05 14.73 -13.03
N MET A 823 -33.95 14.04 -13.37
CA MET A 823 -33.86 13.23 -14.59
C MET A 823 -34.86 12.06 -14.54
N PRO A 824 -35.48 11.66 -15.67
CA PRO A 824 -36.29 10.45 -15.75
C PRO A 824 -35.46 9.19 -15.45
N ASP A 825 -36.00 8.26 -14.65
CA ASP A 825 -35.33 7.00 -14.31
C ASP A 825 -34.98 6.16 -15.55
N ASP A 826 -35.83 6.17 -16.57
CA ASP A 826 -35.58 5.48 -17.83
C ASP A 826 -34.47 6.15 -18.67
N GLU A 827 -34.18 7.44 -18.46
CA GLU A 827 -33.05 8.13 -19.08
C GLU A 827 -31.74 7.80 -18.36
N VAL A 828 -31.75 7.76 -17.03
CA VAL A 828 -30.63 7.31 -16.18
C VAL A 828 -30.22 5.88 -16.55
N LYS A 829 -31.16 4.93 -16.53
CA LYS A 829 -30.88 3.52 -16.83
C LYS A 829 -30.36 3.32 -18.26
N ARG A 830 -30.99 3.96 -19.26
CA ARG A 830 -30.51 3.92 -20.66
C ARG A 830 -29.18 4.65 -20.89
N ALA A 831 -28.69 5.45 -19.94
CA ALA A 831 -27.34 6.00 -19.95
C ALA A 831 -26.34 5.02 -19.32
N LEU A 832 -26.67 4.44 -18.16
CA LEU A 832 -25.84 3.41 -17.50
C LEU A 832 -25.67 2.14 -18.36
N ASP A 833 -26.70 1.74 -19.11
CA ASP A 833 -26.66 0.63 -20.10
C ASP A 833 -25.52 0.72 -21.15
N LYS A 834 -24.88 1.88 -21.29
CA LYS A 834 -23.78 2.14 -22.23
C LYS A 834 -22.40 1.90 -21.61
N ILE A 835 -22.32 1.89 -20.27
CA ILE A 835 -21.07 1.64 -19.55
C ILE A 835 -20.71 0.16 -19.70
N ARG A 836 -19.48 -0.12 -20.09
CA ARG A 836 -18.85 -1.44 -20.05
C ARG A 836 -17.41 -1.28 -19.59
N GLY A 837 -16.99 -2.18 -18.71
CA GLY A 837 -15.75 -2.03 -17.96
C GLY A 837 -15.67 -0.70 -17.20
N HIS A 838 -14.45 -0.36 -16.80
CA HIS A 838 -14.17 0.74 -15.87
C HIS A 838 -13.39 1.89 -16.52
N LEU A 839 -12.87 1.69 -17.74
CA LEU A 839 -11.97 2.63 -18.42
C LEU A 839 -12.63 3.99 -18.72
N VAL A 840 -11.95 5.09 -18.38
CA VAL A 840 -12.30 6.48 -18.74
C VAL A 840 -11.05 7.30 -19.09
N TRP A 841 -11.22 8.43 -19.77
CA TRP A 841 -10.09 9.32 -20.09
C TRP A 841 -9.57 10.03 -18.84
N MET A 842 -8.25 10.23 -18.75
CA MET A 842 -7.66 11.11 -17.73
C MET A 842 -7.84 12.58 -18.14
N PRO A 843 -8.48 13.44 -17.33
CA PRO A 843 -8.66 14.84 -17.67
C PRO A 843 -7.35 15.61 -17.46
N LEU A 844 -6.61 15.82 -18.56
CA LEU A 844 -5.30 16.48 -18.57
C LEU A 844 -5.38 18.01 -18.50
N HIS A 845 -6.57 18.59 -18.70
CA HIS A 845 -6.87 20.02 -18.66
C HIS A 845 -7.60 20.46 -17.37
N PHE A 846 -7.97 19.53 -16.48
CA PHE A 846 -8.57 19.83 -15.18
C PHE A 846 -7.71 20.82 -14.37
N LEU A 847 -8.30 21.96 -14.01
CA LEU A 847 -7.64 23.08 -13.31
C LEU A 847 -6.38 23.64 -14.01
N GLU A 848 -6.23 23.49 -15.33
CA GLU A 848 -5.03 23.96 -16.07
C GLU A 848 -4.79 25.49 -15.98
N ASN A 849 -5.83 26.28 -15.68
CA ASN A 849 -5.76 27.74 -15.55
C ASN A 849 -5.83 28.20 -14.08
N ALA A 850 -5.60 27.30 -13.12
CA ALA A 850 -5.54 27.59 -11.68
C ALA A 850 -4.17 27.28 -11.06
N GLU A 851 -3.77 28.05 -10.06
CA GLU A 851 -2.60 27.74 -9.24
C GLU A 851 -2.98 26.64 -8.22
N MET A 852 -2.80 25.38 -8.62
CA MET A 852 -3.14 24.23 -7.77
C MET A 852 -2.26 24.16 -6.51
N ALA A 853 -0.97 24.48 -6.64
CA ALA A 853 0.04 24.36 -5.60
C ALA A 853 0.63 25.72 -5.17
N GLU A 854 -0.17 26.53 -4.45
CA GLU A 854 0.33 27.74 -3.79
C GLU A 854 1.48 27.40 -2.82
N LYS A 855 2.66 28.01 -3.02
CA LYS A 855 3.82 27.78 -2.13
C LYS A 855 3.59 28.45 -0.77
N GLY A 856 3.48 27.65 0.28
CA GLY A 856 3.03 28.06 1.61
C GLY A 856 3.58 27.18 2.73
N LEU A 857 2.98 27.20 3.92
CA LEU A 857 3.51 26.44 5.07
C LEU A 857 3.48 24.91 4.86
N ALA A 858 2.48 24.38 4.13
CA ALA A 858 2.40 22.95 3.82
C ALA A 858 3.36 22.53 2.69
N VAL A 859 3.45 23.33 1.60
CA VAL A 859 4.28 23.03 0.42
C VAL A 859 5.38 24.10 0.30
N ASN A 860 6.58 23.77 0.80
CA ASN A 860 7.76 24.63 0.80
C ASN A 860 9.04 23.81 0.55
N TYR A 861 10.19 24.48 0.45
CA TYR A 861 11.49 23.86 0.16
C TYR A 861 11.88 22.67 1.07
N TYR A 862 11.39 22.61 2.31
CA TYR A 862 11.66 21.49 3.24
C TYR A 862 10.62 20.36 3.18
N THR A 863 9.49 20.57 2.51
CA THR A 863 8.38 19.60 2.38
C THR A 863 8.08 19.22 0.92
N GLU A 864 8.70 19.88 -0.07
CA GLU A 864 8.51 19.61 -1.49
C GLU A 864 8.74 18.13 -1.81
N SER A 865 9.82 17.54 -1.28
CA SER A 865 10.18 16.13 -1.48
C SER A 865 9.25 15.11 -0.83
N ILE A 866 8.21 15.54 -0.10
CA ILE A 866 7.17 14.64 0.44
C ILE A 866 6.16 14.28 -0.67
N TYR A 867 5.99 15.16 -1.66
CA TYR A 867 4.92 15.14 -2.67
C TYR A 867 5.42 14.78 -4.09
N THR A 868 6.66 14.30 -4.23
CA THR A 868 7.39 14.13 -5.51
C THR A 868 7.83 12.71 -5.80
#